data_AF-A0A968XVY2-F1
#
_entry.id   AF-A0A968XVY2-F1
#
_cell.length_a   1.000
_cell.length_b   1.000
_cell.length_c   1.000
_cell.angle_alpha   90.00
_cell.angle_beta   90.00
_cell.angle_gamma   90.00
#
_symmetry.space_group_name_H-M   'P 1'
#
loop_
_entity.id
_entity.type
_entity.pdbx_description
1 polymer ?
#
loop_
_entity_poly.entity_id
_entity_poly.type
_entity_poly.pdbx_seq_one_letter_code
_entity_poly.pdbx_strand_id
1 'polypeptide(L)'
;MPPCPALPADCIRYQDMVETLQQALPSVLNQAFQRLIAALRGQQQPGNVGGTNPPSWWELPASSTGSTPLALPALTFLESFSQGVLLFLGGHPRPALAAFSLALHHRNSVTGLLIQATCRFYAALCLLAICDGAPTTQRQALLAKVAQIQARFRTWSRQAPANFELYTALIEAERSRILGHWDAAEADYNRAIALARTQGHGPVLALAHELAARSYRQQHRLQRAAAALKQAHRAYQDWGAEAKAEALAADYPEILRPGLSGVARPQREAIALVPSPLDGNLSPLLRACQRLIPLTTDREALTLAILQGVAELVPADRMLLLTPELSPESGQVTTLQWRVQIKGQRQSQQSLWVKRSPQNDPRPAKTLAQLPPIFATAFRQGMAVSGPRQTAQLHPNPYLSSPHLFCLRLGLPSNPMALLYVESAVALAPPQQQQFELLGQQAAIALSHARTQDVLTQALDQHTEAMYQEVAERHLTEQQLAQQLERAQIIATVTQKIRASLDPGTLLQAAAATIGSAFQSSRCVIHRHRAGETGTLPLVAEYLAPGCVSLQNYPLPIKRNPYAQATLEQEGVVALNNIYSHAMENPARVFFLHTQTKSLLAIKTCHQGNTNGILALHQCDRFRQWSADEIDLFCALADPVGVGHAQVQQLEAEQQQRQALEAAKAKIEKTCEAKGEFIASLGHELRTPLNAILGFSQLMAQDTATVGRHLPMLRTINESGEHLVKLIDDVMAMAKLEAGRATLTVESVDLAGMLRSLRDVFFLQTKIKGLNLTIDRDDSVPSHIRTDGGKLRQVLVNLVGNAVKFTEEGSISIRVRSEVQRLEKRLEKRLEKHLEKRLEKGLEKTRANWEFLRFEIEDTGPGIPLEEMDCLFEDFEQTELGRRAEVGTGLGLSISRKLVELMGGAIDVESDPHQRRTVFRFHILVERLAQPQSSLHPTHPPRLTVDSLSVMGSDWVERLEQATTLLDQEAIFQLLDEVPKPYQGLRDAIAQIAHQFAYETLIELTQAYLANCIDRIA
;
A
#
# COMPACT_ATOMS: atom_id res chain seq x y z
N MET A 1 11.41 -46.11 17.08
CA MET A 1 10.79 -45.60 15.84
C MET A 1 11.79 -45.75 14.72
N PRO A 2 11.41 -46.26 13.53
CA PRO A 2 12.35 -46.33 12.42
C PRO A 2 12.68 -44.92 11.91
N PRO A 3 13.85 -44.71 11.28
CA PRO A 3 14.19 -43.43 10.67
C PRO A 3 13.20 -43.14 9.53
N CYS A 4 12.67 -41.91 9.53
CA CYS A 4 11.77 -41.42 8.49
C CYS A 4 12.48 -41.48 7.12
N PRO A 5 11.81 -41.91 6.04
CA PRO A 5 12.43 -41.93 4.72
C PRO A 5 12.70 -40.49 4.27
N ALA A 6 13.89 -40.26 3.68
CA ALA A 6 14.24 -38.98 3.10
C ALA A 6 13.18 -38.54 2.09
N LEU A 7 12.67 -37.32 2.24
CA LEU A 7 11.72 -36.70 1.31
C LEU A 7 12.36 -36.58 -0.09
N PRO A 8 11.61 -36.81 -1.18
CA PRO A 8 12.11 -36.65 -2.54
C PRO A 8 12.59 -35.21 -2.80
N ALA A 9 13.58 -35.06 -3.67
CA ALA A 9 14.19 -33.78 -4.07
C ALA A 9 13.22 -32.75 -4.69
N ASP A 10 11.94 -33.10 -4.91
CA ASP A 10 10.89 -32.25 -5.48
C ASP A 10 9.98 -31.57 -4.44
N CYS A 11 10.29 -31.66 -3.14
CA CYS A 11 9.52 -30.97 -2.10
C CYS A 11 9.85 -29.48 -2.06
N ILE A 12 9.17 -28.70 -2.91
CA ILE A 12 9.06 -27.24 -2.80
C ILE A 12 8.57 -26.93 -1.38
N ARG A 13 9.28 -26.05 -0.64
CA ARG A 13 8.88 -25.71 0.73
C ARG A 13 7.47 -25.12 0.68
N TYR A 14 6.61 -25.48 1.62
CA TYR A 14 5.23 -24.97 1.70
C TYR A 14 5.17 -23.44 1.64
N GLN A 15 6.22 -22.79 2.17
CA GLN A 15 6.43 -21.35 2.15
C GLN A 15 6.68 -20.80 0.73
N ASP A 16 7.53 -21.46 -0.06
CA ASP A 16 7.82 -21.11 -1.46
C ASP A 16 6.57 -21.31 -2.35
N MET A 17 5.76 -22.34 -2.06
CA MET A 17 4.46 -22.57 -2.72
C MET A 17 3.47 -21.43 -2.44
N VAL A 18 3.39 -20.98 -1.19
CA VAL A 18 2.50 -19.86 -0.80
C VAL A 18 2.97 -18.54 -1.39
N GLU A 19 4.28 -18.26 -1.40
CA GLU A 19 4.84 -17.06 -2.05
C GLU A 19 4.62 -17.06 -3.56
N THR A 20 4.84 -18.20 -4.22
CA THR A 20 4.60 -18.35 -5.66
C THR A 20 3.12 -18.18 -6.01
N LEU A 21 2.21 -18.72 -5.19
CA LEU A 21 0.77 -18.52 -5.34
C LEU A 21 0.37 -17.07 -5.06
N GLN A 22 0.94 -16.40 -4.06
CA GLN A 22 0.64 -14.99 -3.77
C GLN A 22 1.12 -14.05 -4.89
N GLN A 23 2.24 -14.35 -5.54
CA GLN A 23 2.80 -13.52 -6.61
C GLN A 23 2.12 -13.75 -7.97
N ALA A 24 1.82 -15.00 -8.33
CA ALA A 24 1.28 -15.34 -9.66
C ALA A 24 -0.26 -15.25 -9.73
N LEU A 25 -0.98 -15.60 -8.65
CA LEU A 25 -2.44 -15.70 -8.65
C LEU A 25 -3.16 -14.37 -8.96
N PRO A 26 -2.72 -13.18 -8.50
CA PRO A 26 -3.39 -11.92 -8.84
C PRO A 26 -3.36 -11.59 -10.34
N SER A 27 -2.22 -11.82 -10.99
CA SER A 27 -2.05 -11.59 -12.44
C SER A 27 -2.93 -12.55 -13.25
N VAL A 28 -2.90 -13.82 -12.88
CA VAL A 28 -3.72 -14.90 -13.44
C VAL A 28 -5.22 -14.63 -13.28
N LEU A 29 -5.66 -14.26 -12.07
CA LEU A 29 -7.04 -13.91 -11.77
C LEU A 29 -7.48 -12.72 -12.62
N ASN A 30 -6.65 -11.68 -12.69
CA ASN A 30 -6.96 -10.48 -13.46
C ASN A 30 -7.12 -10.81 -14.95
N GLN A 31 -6.23 -11.61 -15.56
CA GLN A 31 -6.35 -11.99 -16.97
C GLN A 31 -7.62 -12.81 -17.27
N ALA A 32 -7.95 -13.82 -16.45
CA ALA A 32 -9.15 -14.62 -16.64
C ALA A 32 -10.44 -13.78 -16.48
N PHE A 33 -10.48 -12.89 -15.47
CA PHE A 33 -11.63 -12.00 -15.27
C PHE A 33 -11.75 -10.93 -16.37
N GLN A 34 -10.65 -10.37 -16.87
CA GLN A 34 -10.69 -9.42 -17.99
C GLN A 34 -11.27 -10.05 -19.26
N ARG A 35 -10.95 -11.32 -19.54
CA ARG A 35 -11.57 -12.08 -20.65
C ARG A 35 -13.06 -12.30 -20.45
N LEU A 36 -13.46 -12.70 -19.23
CA LEU A 36 -14.87 -12.85 -18.88
C LEU A 36 -15.64 -11.52 -19.03
N ILE A 37 -15.08 -10.41 -18.56
CA ILE A 37 -15.67 -9.07 -18.66
C ILE A 37 -15.77 -8.63 -20.13
N ALA A 38 -14.71 -8.81 -20.92
CA ALA A 38 -14.73 -8.48 -22.35
C ALA A 38 -15.79 -9.28 -23.12
N ALA A 39 -15.97 -10.57 -22.78
CA ALA A 39 -17.01 -11.42 -23.34
C ALA A 39 -18.42 -10.96 -22.92
N LEU A 40 -18.62 -10.59 -21.65
CA LEU A 40 -19.91 -10.08 -21.15
C LEU A 40 -20.29 -8.73 -21.78
N ARG A 41 -19.30 -7.87 -22.10
CA ARG A 41 -19.49 -6.57 -22.77
C ARG A 41 -19.62 -6.65 -24.29
N GLY A 42 -19.55 -7.83 -24.90
CA GLY A 42 -19.65 -7.98 -26.36
C GLY A 42 -18.48 -7.35 -27.14
N GLN A 43 -17.34 -7.06 -26.50
CA GLN A 43 -16.15 -6.44 -27.11
C GLN A 43 -15.31 -7.42 -27.95
N GLN A 44 -15.73 -8.69 -28.03
CA GLN A 44 -15.22 -9.75 -28.90
C GLN A 44 -16.41 -10.25 -29.73
N GLN A 45 -16.21 -10.50 -31.03
CA GLN A 45 -17.26 -10.52 -32.08
C GLN A 45 -18.66 -11.05 -31.69
N PRO A 46 -19.73 -10.44 -32.25
CA PRO A 46 -21.12 -10.78 -31.96
C PRO A 46 -21.49 -12.09 -32.64
N GLY A 47 -21.48 -13.19 -31.90
CA GLY A 47 -21.95 -14.47 -32.44
C GLY A 47 -21.47 -15.70 -31.71
N ASN A 48 -21.80 -15.81 -30.42
CA ASN A 48 -22.17 -17.06 -29.75
C ASN A 48 -21.91 -16.95 -28.25
N VAL A 49 -22.87 -16.37 -27.54
CA VAL A 49 -23.23 -17.00 -26.26
C VAL A 49 -24.06 -18.29 -26.56
N GLY A 50 -24.53 -18.48 -27.80
CA GLY A 50 -25.32 -19.61 -28.32
C GLY A 50 -24.53 -20.80 -28.92
N GLY A 51 -23.24 -20.93 -28.65
CA GLY A 51 -22.40 -22.04 -29.14
C GLY A 51 -22.30 -23.20 -28.14
N THR A 52 -22.30 -24.44 -28.63
CA THR A 52 -22.12 -25.65 -27.79
C THR A 52 -20.68 -25.86 -27.31
N ASN A 53 -19.71 -25.16 -27.90
CA ASN A 53 -18.29 -25.15 -27.54
C ASN A 53 -17.87 -23.74 -27.11
N PRO A 54 -16.85 -23.61 -26.24
CA PRO A 54 -16.20 -22.32 -26.03
C PRO A 54 -15.69 -21.76 -27.38
N PRO A 55 -15.73 -20.44 -27.58
CA PRO A 55 -15.31 -19.84 -28.85
C PRO A 55 -13.87 -20.22 -29.21
N SER A 56 -13.54 -20.36 -30.50
CA SER A 56 -12.18 -20.71 -30.97
C SER A 56 -11.08 -19.73 -30.55
N TRP A 57 -11.45 -18.50 -30.18
CA TRP A 57 -10.53 -17.49 -29.63
C TRP A 57 -10.27 -17.64 -28.12
N TRP A 58 -10.93 -18.58 -27.44
CA TRP A 58 -10.69 -18.90 -26.03
C TRP A 58 -9.48 -19.84 -25.83
N GLU A 59 -8.72 -20.18 -26.88
CA GLU A 59 -7.51 -20.99 -26.73
C GLU A 59 -6.42 -20.27 -25.90
N LEU A 60 -5.74 -21.04 -25.05
CA LEU A 60 -4.61 -20.55 -24.26
C LEU A 60 -3.54 -19.99 -25.21
N PRO A 61 -3.03 -18.76 -25.01
CA PRO A 61 -1.83 -18.35 -25.70
C PRO A 61 -0.71 -19.33 -25.33
N ALA A 62 -0.07 -19.93 -26.34
CA ALA A 62 1.02 -20.90 -26.17
C ALA A 62 2.22 -20.37 -25.37
N SER A 63 2.22 -19.07 -25.00
CA SER A 63 3.23 -18.38 -24.20
C SER A 63 3.06 -18.47 -22.67
N SER A 64 2.05 -19.18 -22.15
CA SER A 64 1.96 -19.47 -20.70
C SER A 64 2.92 -20.59 -20.22
N THR A 65 3.91 -20.97 -21.02
CA THR A 65 4.96 -21.94 -20.68
C THR A 65 5.93 -21.46 -19.60
N GLY A 66 5.82 -20.20 -19.16
CA GLY A 66 6.58 -19.64 -18.03
C GLY A 66 5.90 -19.72 -16.67
N SER A 67 4.64 -20.15 -16.56
CA SER A 67 3.99 -20.32 -15.24
C SER A 67 4.50 -21.55 -14.50
N THR A 68 4.88 -21.38 -13.23
CA THR A 68 5.34 -22.45 -12.35
C THR A 68 4.34 -23.62 -12.30
N PRO A 69 4.79 -24.88 -12.18
CA PRO A 69 3.93 -26.07 -12.19
C PRO A 69 2.81 -26.07 -11.10
N LEU A 70 2.96 -25.24 -10.07
CA LEU A 70 1.98 -25.02 -9.00
C LEU A 70 0.81 -24.08 -9.39
N ALA A 71 0.98 -23.19 -10.36
CA ALA A 71 -0.05 -22.22 -10.76
C ALA A 71 -1.04 -22.76 -11.81
N LEU A 72 -0.64 -23.80 -12.55
CA LEU A 72 -1.43 -24.39 -13.63
C LEU A 72 -2.81 -24.91 -13.17
N PRO A 73 -2.95 -25.63 -12.03
CA PRO A 73 -4.27 -26.10 -11.58
C PRO A 73 -5.22 -24.96 -11.13
N ALA A 74 -4.68 -23.83 -10.67
CA ALA A 74 -5.50 -22.65 -10.31
C ALA A 74 -5.98 -21.91 -11.56
N LEU A 75 -5.11 -21.78 -12.57
CA LEU A 75 -5.44 -21.28 -13.90
C LEU A 75 -6.57 -22.10 -14.54
N THR A 76 -6.42 -23.43 -14.59
CA THR A 76 -7.42 -24.33 -15.15
C THR A 76 -8.77 -24.21 -14.43
N PHE A 77 -8.76 -24.02 -13.10
CA PHE A 77 -9.99 -23.79 -12.34
C PHE A 77 -10.73 -22.53 -12.83
N LEU A 78 -10.02 -21.39 -12.91
CA LEU A 78 -10.59 -20.09 -13.22
C LEU A 78 -11.09 -19.98 -14.65
N GLU A 79 -10.34 -20.54 -15.60
CA GLU A 79 -10.72 -20.60 -17.00
C GLU A 79 -11.97 -21.48 -17.20
N SER A 80 -11.98 -22.69 -16.62
CA SER A 80 -13.14 -23.60 -16.70
C SER A 80 -14.38 -23.01 -16.01
N PHE A 81 -14.19 -22.28 -14.91
CA PHE A 81 -15.27 -21.54 -14.24
C PHE A 81 -15.84 -20.44 -15.14
N SER A 82 -14.98 -19.62 -15.75
CA SER A 82 -15.38 -18.50 -16.61
C SER A 82 -16.12 -18.99 -17.87
N GLN A 83 -15.60 -20.05 -18.51
CA GLN A 83 -16.30 -20.74 -19.59
C GLN A 83 -17.67 -21.25 -19.16
N GLY A 84 -17.75 -21.89 -17.99
CA GLY A 84 -19.00 -22.41 -17.45
C GLY A 84 -20.06 -21.33 -17.26
N VAL A 85 -19.68 -20.15 -16.76
CA VAL A 85 -20.60 -19.02 -16.58
C VAL A 85 -21.12 -18.51 -17.93
N LEU A 86 -20.23 -18.33 -18.92
CA LEU A 86 -20.63 -17.88 -20.26
C LEU A 86 -21.57 -18.86 -20.94
N LEU A 87 -21.22 -20.15 -20.94
CA LEU A 87 -22.05 -21.22 -21.52
C LEU A 87 -23.41 -21.32 -20.83
N PHE A 88 -23.47 -21.13 -19.51
CA PHE A 88 -24.72 -21.13 -18.78
C PHE A 88 -25.61 -19.95 -19.14
N LEU A 89 -25.07 -18.72 -19.14
CA LEU A 89 -25.81 -17.52 -19.55
C LEU A 89 -26.25 -17.59 -21.01
N GLY A 90 -25.49 -18.30 -21.84
CA GLY A 90 -25.79 -18.65 -23.21
C GLY A 90 -26.94 -19.63 -23.44
N GLY A 91 -27.44 -20.25 -22.38
CA GLY A 91 -28.50 -21.25 -22.49
C GLY A 91 -28.01 -22.67 -22.78
N HIS A 92 -26.73 -22.98 -22.55
CA HIS A 92 -26.13 -24.31 -22.75
C HIS A 92 -25.77 -25.00 -21.42
N PRO A 93 -26.75 -25.52 -20.66
CA PRO A 93 -26.51 -26.03 -19.31
C PRO A 93 -25.69 -27.34 -19.27
N ARG A 94 -25.70 -28.17 -20.33
CA ARG A 94 -24.91 -29.41 -20.40
C ARG A 94 -23.41 -29.14 -20.58
N PRO A 95 -22.96 -28.37 -21.59
CA PRO A 95 -21.56 -27.92 -21.69
C PRO A 95 -21.10 -27.13 -20.46
N ALA A 96 -21.95 -26.24 -19.93
CA ALA A 96 -21.63 -25.47 -18.72
C ALA A 96 -21.36 -26.39 -17.52
N LEU A 97 -22.19 -27.42 -17.31
CA LEU A 97 -21.98 -28.40 -16.23
C LEU A 97 -20.66 -29.18 -16.39
N ALA A 98 -20.25 -29.50 -17.62
CA ALA A 98 -18.97 -30.15 -17.87
C ALA A 98 -17.80 -29.23 -17.49
N ALA A 99 -17.85 -27.95 -17.88
CA ALA A 99 -16.87 -26.94 -17.52
C ALA A 99 -16.78 -26.71 -16.00
N PHE A 100 -17.92 -26.60 -15.31
CA PHE A 100 -17.93 -26.50 -13.84
C PHE A 100 -17.43 -27.78 -13.15
N SER A 101 -17.69 -28.96 -13.74
CA SER A 101 -17.18 -30.23 -13.20
C SER A 101 -15.65 -30.31 -13.32
N LEU A 102 -15.10 -29.85 -14.45
CA LEU A 102 -13.66 -29.72 -14.65
C LEU A 102 -13.04 -28.72 -13.66
N ALA A 103 -13.67 -27.55 -13.46
CA ALA A 103 -13.24 -26.60 -12.44
C ALA A 103 -13.23 -27.26 -11.04
N LEU A 104 -14.31 -27.94 -10.66
CA LEU A 104 -14.41 -28.60 -9.35
C LEU A 104 -13.46 -29.79 -9.16
N HIS A 105 -12.89 -30.34 -10.23
CA HIS A 105 -11.80 -31.33 -10.18
C HIS A 105 -10.53 -30.70 -9.62
N HIS A 106 -10.23 -29.46 -10.03
CA HIS A 106 -9.08 -28.69 -9.56
C HIS A 106 -9.35 -27.85 -8.30
N ARG A 107 -10.48 -28.04 -7.61
CA ARG A 107 -10.88 -27.23 -6.43
C ARG A 107 -9.81 -27.06 -5.34
N ASN A 108 -8.88 -28.01 -5.19
CA ASN A 108 -7.87 -27.94 -4.14
C ASN A 108 -6.89 -26.78 -4.35
N SER A 109 -6.72 -26.31 -5.60
CA SER A 109 -5.85 -25.19 -5.96
C SER A 109 -6.38 -23.82 -5.54
N VAL A 110 -7.67 -23.71 -5.23
CA VAL A 110 -8.35 -22.46 -4.85
C VAL A 110 -9.05 -22.59 -3.50
N THR A 111 -8.50 -23.41 -2.60
CA THR A 111 -9.09 -23.71 -1.28
C THR A 111 -9.27 -22.44 -0.45
N GLY A 112 -10.46 -22.28 0.14
CA GLY A 112 -10.81 -21.11 0.97
C GLY A 112 -11.40 -19.92 0.19
N LEU A 113 -11.36 -19.91 -1.14
CA LEU A 113 -11.94 -18.84 -1.95
C LEU A 113 -13.45 -19.02 -2.17
N LEU A 114 -14.20 -17.91 -2.07
CA LEU A 114 -15.66 -17.89 -2.27
C LEU A 114 -16.10 -18.40 -3.65
N ILE A 115 -15.23 -18.25 -4.66
CA ILE A 115 -15.47 -18.71 -6.03
C ILE A 115 -15.77 -20.22 -6.13
N GLN A 116 -15.27 -21.02 -5.18
CA GLN A 116 -15.64 -22.44 -5.12
C GLN A 116 -17.11 -22.66 -4.79
N ALA A 117 -17.69 -21.81 -3.94
CA ALA A 117 -19.11 -21.86 -3.64
C ALA A 117 -19.89 -21.37 -4.86
N THR A 118 -19.51 -20.25 -5.46
CA THR A 118 -20.13 -19.73 -6.70
C THR A 118 -20.12 -20.75 -7.83
N CYS A 119 -19.03 -21.50 -8.02
CA CYS A 119 -18.95 -22.60 -8.99
C CYS A 119 -19.96 -23.73 -8.70
N ARG A 120 -20.14 -24.12 -7.43
CA ARG A 120 -21.15 -25.12 -7.03
C ARG A 120 -22.58 -24.61 -7.19
N PHE A 121 -22.79 -23.31 -6.97
CA PHE A 121 -24.07 -22.65 -7.18
C PHE A 121 -24.50 -22.72 -8.66
N TYR A 122 -23.64 -22.29 -9.58
CA TYR A 122 -23.95 -22.40 -11.02
C TYR A 122 -24.08 -23.85 -11.49
N ALA A 123 -23.27 -24.77 -10.96
CA ALA A 123 -23.43 -26.20 -11.25
C ALA A 123 -24.81 -26.73 -10.80
N ALA A 124 -25.33 -26.30 -9.64
CA ALA A 124 -26.67 -26.66 -9.18
C ALA A 124 -27.77 -26.13 -10.11
N LEU A 125 -27.65 -24.88 -10.58
CA LEU A 125 -28.59 -24.31 -11.54
C LEU A 125 -28.52 -25.01 -12.91
N CYS A 126 -27.33 -25.43 -13.37
CA CYS A 126 -27.19 -26.24 -14.57
C CYS A 126 -27.89 -27.60 -14.42
N LEU A 127 -27.72 -28.28 -13.28
CA LEU A 127 -28.40 -29.53 -12.98
C LEU A 127 -29.93 -29.36 -13.00
N LEU A 128 -30.45 -28.28 -12.38
CA LEU A 128 -31.88 -27.95 -12.36
C LEU A 128 -32.42 -27.62 -13.76
N ALA A 129 -31.66 -26.87 -14.57
CA ALA A 129 -32.02 -26.60 -15.97
C ALA A 129 -32.06 -27.88 -16.83
N ILE A 130 -31.17 -28.84 -16.58
CA ILE A 130 -31.19 -30.15 -17.27
C ILE A 130 -32.39 -31.00 -16.80
N CYS A 131 -32.79 -30.91 -15.53
CA CYS A 131 -33.95 -31.62 -14.99
C CYS A 131 -35.27 -31.26 -15.69
N ASP A 132 -35.40 -30.02 -16.15
CA ASP A 132 -36.62 -29.47 -16.78
C ASP A 132 -37.03 -30.31 -18.02
N GLY A 133 -36.06 -30.86 -18.75
CA GLY A 133 -36.26 -31.68 -19.96
C GLY A 133 -35.88 -33.16 -19.86
N ALA A 134 -35.57 -33.68 -18.66
CA ALA A 134 -35.08 -35.06 -18.48
C ALA A 134 -36.21 -36.08 -18.14
N PRO A 135 -36.11 -37.35 -18.60
CA PRO A 135 -37.03 -38.41 -18.22
C PRO A 135 -36.98 -38.72 -16.71
N THR A 136 -38.08 -39.26 -16.16
CA THR A 136 -38.37 -39.36 -14.72
C THR A 136 -37.26 -40.02 -13.90
N THR A 137 -36.62 -41.07 -14.42
CA THR A 137 -35.51 -41.79 -13.77
C THR A 137 -34.24 -40.92 -13.68
N GLN A 138 -33.90 -40.20 -14.75
CA GLN A 138 -32.76 -39.29 -14.78
C GLN A 138 -33.02 -38.04 -13.92
N ARG A 139 -34.26 -37.55 -13.88
CA ARG A 139 -34.69 -36.41 -13.05
C ARG A 139 -34.45 -36.66 -11.56
N GLN A 140 -34.78 -37.86 -11.05
CA GLN A 140 -34.55 -38.20 -9.64
C GLN A 140 -33.06 -38.21 -9.28
N ALA A 141 -32.20 -38.78 -10.13
CA ALA A 141 -30.76 -38.82 -9.91
C ALA A 141 -30.12 -37.41 -9.91
N LEU A 142 -30.58 -36.53 -10.80
CA LEU A 142 -30.12 -35.14 -10.85
C LEU A 142 -30.60 -34.33 -9.64
N LEU A 143 -31.86 -34.49 -9.23
CA LEU A 143 -32.39 -33.85 -8.01
C LEU A 143 -31.68 -34.31 -6.74
N ALA A 144 -31.24 -35.57 -6.67
CA ALA A 144 -30.43 -36.07 -5.56
C ALA A 144 -29.07 -35.35 -5.46
N LYS A 145 -28.40 -35.12 -6.61
CA LYS A 145 -27.15 -34.33 -6.67
C LYS A 145 -27.39 -32.88 -6.25
N VAL A 146 -28.47 -32.25 -6.70
CA VAL A 146 -28.85 -30.89 -6.29
C VAL A 146 -29.11 -30.84 -4.79
N ALA A 147 -29.79 -31.85 -4.22
CA ALA A 147 -30.06 -31.92 -2.79
C ALA A 147 -28.78 -31.97 -1.94
N GLN A 148 -27.74 -32.67 -2.40
CA GLN A 148 -26.43 -32.69 -1.72
C GLN A 148 -25.77 -31.31 -1.73
N ILE A 149 -25.78 -30.61 -2.87
CA ILE A 149 -25.23 -29.25 -2.99
C ILE A 149 -26.02 -28.28 -2.09
N GLN A 150 -27.34 -28.37 -2.13
CA GLN A 150 -28.24 -27.53 -1.34
C GLN A 150 -28.08 -27.74 0.18
N ALA A 151 -27.94 -28.99 0.64
CA ALA A 151 -27.70 -29.28 2.06
C ALA A 151 -26.44 -28.57 2.57
N ARG A 152 -25.39 -28.54 1.75
CA ARG A 152 -24.14 -27.86 2.07
C ARG A 152 -24.28 -26.33 2.09
N PHE A 153 -25.02 -25.76 1.14
CA PHE A 153 -25.34 -24.33 1.15
C PHE A 153 -26.19 -23.92 2.35
N ARG A 154 -27.15 -24.75 2.78
CA ARG A 154 -27.92 -24.51 4.01
C ARG A 154 -27.04 -24.49 5.25
N THR A 155 -26.09 -25.42 5.36
CA THR A 155 -25.11 -25.42 6.47
C THR A 155 -24.26 -24.14 6.46
N TRP A 156 -23.74 -23.75 5.29
CA TRP A 156 -22.96 -22.53 5.15
C TRP A 156 -23.77 -21.26 5.41
N SER A 157 -25.02 -21.21 4.96
CA SER A 157 -25.93 -20.08 5.19
C SER A 157 -26.26 -19.89 6.67
N ARG A 158 -26.37 -20.97 7.47
CA ARG A 158 -26.54 -20.84 8.93
C ARG A 158 -25.33 -20.21 9.62
N GLN A 159 -24.12 -20.45 9.10
CA GLN A 159 -22.88 -19.94 9.68
C GLN A 159 -22.50 -18.55 9.15
N ALA A 160 -22.81 -18.27 7.88
CA ALA A 160 -22.48 -17.03 7.18
C ALA A 160 -23.62 -16.62 6.22
N PRO A 161 -24.75 -16.12 6.75
CA PRO A 161 -25.94 -15.80 5.95
C PRO A 161 -25.67 -14.74 4.87
N ALA A 162 -24.88 -13.72 5.20
CA ALA A 162 -24.49 -12.65 4.26
C ALA A 162 -23.83 -13.16 2.96
N ASN A 163 -23.20 -14.34 2.98
CA ASN A 163 -22.47 -14.87 1.83
C ASN A 163 -23.27 -15.93 1.03
N PHE A 164 -24.16 -16.68 1.69
CA PHE A 164 -24.74 -17.91 1.12
C PHE A 164 -26.26 -17.98 1.13
N GLU A 165 -26.94 -17.09 1.87
CA GLU A 165 -28.40 -17.08 1.95
C GLU A 165 -29.03 -16.80 0.58
N LEU A 166 -28.45 -15.87 -0.18
CA LEU A 166 -28.88 -15.54 -1.54
C LEU A 166 -28.82 -16.77 -2.48
N TYR A 167 -27.69 -17.49 -2.49
CA TYR A 167 -27.52 -18.69 -3.32
C TYR A 167 -28.47 -19.81 -2.90
N THR A 168 -28.72 -19.95 -1.59
CA THR A 168 -29.65 -20.93 -1.05
C THR A 168 -31.07 -20.65 -1.52
N ALA A 169 -31.53 -19.40 -1.41
CA ALA A 169 -32.88 -18.98 -1.81
C ALA A 169 -33.15 -19.22 -3.30
N LEU A 170 -32.19 -18.91 -4.19
CA LEU A 170 -32.39 -19.09 -5.63
C LEU A 170 -32.34 -20.56 -6.07
N ILE A 171 -31.48 -21.39 -5.45
CA ILE A 171 -31.49 -22.85 -5.68
C ILE A 171 -32.82 -23.45 -5.20
N GLU A 172 -33.35 -22.97 -4.08
CA GLU A 172 -34.66 -23.38 -3.54
C GLU A 172 -35.80 -23.01 -4.47
N ALA A 173 -35.83 -21.79 -4.99
CA ALA A 173 -36.84 -21.33 -5.94
C ALA A 173 -36.91 -22.20 -7.20
N GLU A 174 -35.76 -22.47 -7.84
CA GLU A 174 -35.70 -23.31 -9.04
C GLU A 174 -36.04 -24.77 -8.74
N ARG A 175 -35.63 -25.31 -7.59
CA ARG A 175 -36.01 -26.67 -7.19
C ARG A 175 -37.52 -26.78 -6.94
N SER A 176 -38.12 -25.82 -6.23
CA SER A 176 -39.56 -25.75 -5.99
C SER A 176 -40.34 -25.64 -7.30
N ARG A 177 -39.83 -24.87 -8.27
CA ARG A 177 -40.38 -24.79 -9.63
C ARG A 177 -40.38 -26.15 -10.32
N ILE A 178 -39.25 -26.86 -10.34
CA ILE A 178 -39.12 -28.19 -10.98
C ILE A 178 -40.02 -29.23 -10.31
N LEU A 179 -40.26 -29.11 -9.00
CA LEU A 179 -41.18 -29.98 -8.25
C LEU A 179 -42.65 -29.60 -8.43
N GLY A 180 -42.96 -28.50 -9.11
CA GLY A 180 -44.34 -28.02 -9.34
C GLY A 180 -44.96 -27.28 -8.15
N HIS A 181 -44.17 -26.89 -7.14
CA HIS A 181 -44.63 -26.10 -5.99
C HIS A 181 -44.56 -24.61 -6.33
N TRP A 182 -45.51 -24.12 -7.12
CA TRP A 182 -45.49 -22.78 -7.71
C TRP A 182 -45.50 -21.63 -6.70
N ASP A 183 -46.31 -21.72 -5.64
CA ASP A 183 -46.40 -20.66 -4.62
C ASP A 183 -45.12 -20.56 -3.79
N ALA A 184 -44.54 -21.71 -3.44
CA ALA A 184 -43.25 -21.76 -2.75
C ALA A 184 -42.13 -21.20 -3.64
N ALA A 185 -42.12 -21.55 -4.93
CA ALA A 185 -41.17 -21.02 -5.89
C ALA A 185 -41.30 -19.48 -6.03
N GLU A 186 -42.52 -18.94 -6.11
CA GLU A 186 -42.75 -17.49 -6.19
C GLU A 186 -42.23 -16.77 -4.93
N ALA A 187 -42.51 -17.30 -3.75
CA ALA A 187 -42.00 -16.75 -2.49
C ALA A 187 -40.46 -16.78 -2.44
N ASP A 188 -39.85 -17.90 -2.83
CA ASP A 188 -38.39 -18.07 -2.84
C ASP A 188 -37.71 -17.15 -3.89
N TYR A 189 -38.32 -16.93 -5.07
CA TYR A 189 -37.82 -15.95 -6.05
C TYR A 189 -37.87 -14.53 -5.51
N ASN A 190 -38.99 -14.13 -4.90
CA ASN A 190 -39.13 -12.79 -4.32
C ASN A 190 -38.12 -12.57 -3.20
N ARG A 191 -37.88 -13.60 -2.37
CA ARG A 191 -36.82 -13.59 -1.35
C ARG A 191 -35.44 -13.44 -1.97
N ALA A 192 -35.11 -14.22 -3.01
CA ALA A 192 -33.82 -14.13 -3.70
C ALA A 192 -33.60 -12.75 -4.35
N ILE A 193 -34.63 -12.17 -4.98
CA ILE A 193 -34.58 -10.83 -5.59
C ILE A 193 -34.37 -9.75 -4.52
N ALA A 194 -35.10 -9.82 -3.40
CA ALA A 194 -34.94 -8.88 -2.30
C ALA A 194 -33.52 -8.94 -1.72
N LEU A 195 -33.03 -10.15 -1.42
CA LEU A 195 -31.67 -10.37 -0.92
C LEU A 195 -30.63 -9.84 -1.91
N ALA A 196 -30.73 -10.19 -3.20
CA ALA A 196 -29.78 -9.74 -4.23
C ALA A 196 -29.74 -8.22 -4.35
N ARG A 197 -30.89 -7.55 -4.23
CA ARG A 197 -30.99 -6.08 -4.28
C ARG A 197 -30.36 -5.44 -3.03
N THR A 198 -30.65 -5.96 -1.83
CA THR A 198 -30.08 -5.44 -0.58
C THR A 198 -28.57 -5.65 -0.47
N GLN A 199 -28.06 -6.75 -1.04
CA GLN A 199 -26.63 -7.09 -1.01
C GLN A 199 -25.84 -6.54 -2.20
N GLY A 200 -26.51 -5.88 -3.17
CA GLY A 200 -25.86 -5.35 -4.37
C GLY A 200 -25.32 -6.41 -5.35
N HIS A 201 -25.86 -7.63 -5.34
CA HIS A 201 -25.35 -8.74 -6.16
C HIS A 201 -25.99 -8.76 -7.56
N GLY A 202 -25.57 -7.84 -8.44
CA GLY A 202 -26.06 -7.67 -9.81
C GLY A 202 -26.26 -8.95 -10.65
N PRO A 203 -25.27 -9.86 -10.77
CA PRO A 203 -25.41 -11.08 -11.57
C PRO A 203 -26.57 -11.98 -11.15
N VAL A 204 -26.77 -12.15 -9.84
CA VAL A 204 -27.80 -13.02 -9.29
C VAL A 204 -29.15 -12.34 -9.32
N LEU A 205 -29.20 -11.01 -9.17
CA LEU A 205 -30.42 -10.22 -9.35
C LEU A 205 -30.99 -10.39 -10.77
N ALA A 206 -30.13 -10.25 -11.78
CA ALA A 206 -30.52 -10.44 -13.18
C ALA A 206 -31.01 -11.89 -13.44
N LEU A 207 -30.26 -12.87 -12.94
CA LEU A 207 -30.61 -14.28 -13.07
C LEU A 207 -31.92 -14.64 -12.36
N ALA A 208 -32.16 -14.13 -11.14
CA ALA A 208 -33.37 -14.38 -10.38
C ALA A 208 -34.61 -13.83 -11.11
N HIS A 209 -34.51 -12.64 -11.72
CA HIS A 209 -35.58 -12.10 -12.54
C HIS A 209 -35.80 -12.91 -13.83
N GLU A 210 -34.75 -13.38 -14.50
CA GLU A 210 -34.87 -14.24 -15.70
C GLU A 210 -35.53 -15.59 -15.37
N LEU A 211 -35.11 -16.25 -14.28
CA LEU A 211 -35.65 -17.53 -13.84
C LEU A 211 -37.10 -17.41 -13.34
N ALA A 212 -37.42 -16.35 -12.58
CA ALA A 212 -38.79 -16.03 -12.20
C ALA A 212 -39.70 -15.81 -13.43
N ALA A 213 -39.20 -15.11 -14.44
CA ALA A 213 -39.93 -14.93 -15.69
C ALA A 213 -40.23 -16.26 -16.39
N ARG A 214 -39.25 -17.18 -16.43
CA ARG A 214 -39.47 -18.55 -16.97
C ARG A 214 -40.54 -19.30 -16.18
N SER A 215 -40.53 -19.22 -14.85
CA SER A 215 -41.57 -19.81 -14.00
C SER A 215 -42.97 -19.25 -14.31
N TYR A 216 -43.10 -17.92 -14.41
CA TYR A 216 -44.39 -17.29 -14.74
C TYR A 216 -44.91 -17.66 -16.13
N ARG A 217 -44.01 -17.87 -17.11
CA ARG A 217 -44.40 -18.34 -18.45
C ARG A 217 -44.94 -19.77 -18.42
N GLN A 218 -44.31 -20.67 -17.66
CA GLN A 218 -44.82 -22.03 -17.47
C GLN A 218 -46.21 -22.06 -16.83
N GLN A 219 -46.54 -21.06 -16.00
CA GLN A 219 -47.86 -20.87 -15.41
C GLN A 219 -48.84 -20.06 -16.30
N HIS A 220 -48.47 -19.73 -17.55
CA HIS A 220 -49.25 -18.87 -18.45
C HIS A 220 -49.56 -17.44 -17.92
N ARG A 221 -48.79 -16.93 -16.94
CA ARG A 221 -48.94 -15.58 -16.35
C ARG A 221 -48.11 -14.56 -17.13
N LEU A 222 -48.50 -14.29 -18.37
CA LEU A 222 -47.71 -13.52 -19.35
C LEU A 222 -47.38 -12.08 -18.90
N GLN A 223 -48.29 -11.38 -18.21
CA GLN A 223 -48.03 -10.02 -17.73
C GLN A 223 -46.91 -9.97 -16.68
N ARG A 224 -46.91 -10.91 -15.73
CA ARG A 224 -45.86 -11.03 -14.70
C ARG A 224 -44.53 -11.46 -15.32
N ALA A 225 -44.57 -12.38 -16.29
CA ALA A 225 -43.40 -12.76 -17.05
C ALA A 225 -42.78 -11.56 -17.80
N ALA A 226 -43.60 -10.75 -18.46
CA ALA A 226 -43.13 -9.56 -19.18
C ALA A 226 -42.49 -8.52 -18.24
N ALA A 227 -43.09 -8.28 -17.07
CA ALA A 227 -42.53 -7.40 -16.05
C ALA A 227 -41.18 -7.91 -15.53
N ALA A 228 -41.08 -9.22 -15.22
CA ALA A 228 -39.85 -9.85 -14.77
C ALA A 228 -38.74 -9.82 -15.84
N LEU A 229 -39.07 -10.03 -17.13
CA LEU A 229 -38.12 -9.92 -18.25
C LEU A 229 -37.56 -8.50 -18.40
N LYS A 230 -38.40 -7.47 -18.26
CA LYS A 230 -37.93 -6.07 -18.28
C LYS A 230 -36.95 -5.77 -17.14
N GLN A 231 -37.22 -6.31 -15.95
CA GLN A 231 -36.31 -6.17 -14.81
C GLN A 231 -35.02 -6.97 -14.99
N ALA A 232 -35.09 -8.18 -15.57
CA ALA A 232 -33.91 -8.97 -15.91
C ALA A 232 -33.02 -8.25 -16.93
N HIS A 233 -33.60 -7.69 -17.99
CA HIS A 233 -32.87 -6.92 -19.01
C HIS A 233 -32.15 -5.73 -18.41
N ARG A 234 -32.84 -4.91 -17.60
CA ARG A 234 -32.22 -3.77 -16.90
C ARG A 234 -31.10 -4.23 -15.96
N ALA A 235 -31.34 -5.27 -15.16
CA ALA A 235 -30.33 -5.79 -14.25
C ALA A 235 -29.09 -6.35 -14.99
N TYR A 236 -29.23 -6.93 -16.19
CA TYR A 236 -28.09 -7.33 -17.02
C TYR A 236 -27.34 -6.12 -17.60
N GLN A 237 -28.03 -5.04 -17.98
CA GLN A 237 -27.41 -3.78 -18.40
C GLN A 237 -26.66 -3.11 -17.25
N ASP A 238 -27.28 -3.00 -16.08
CA ASP A 238 -26.67 -2.42 -14.87
C ASP A 238 -25.45 -3.22 -14.40
N TRP A 239 -25.45 -4.55 -14.60
CA TRP A 239 -24.29 -5.41 -14.35
C TRP A 239 -23.18 -5.24 -15.41
N GLY A 240 -23.48 -4.73 -16.61
CA GLY A 240 -22.54 -4.61 -17.73
C GLY A 240 -22.41 -5.87 -18.59
N ALA A 241 -23.37 -6.80 -18.49
CA ALA A 241 -23.49 -7.98 -19.34
C ALA A 241 -24.27 -7.67 -20.62
N GLU A 242 -23.79 -6.68 -21.37
CA GLU A 242 -24.43 -6.13 -22.58
C GLU A 242 -24.77 -7.21 -23.61
N ALA A 243 -23.85 -8.13 -23.89
CA ALA A 243 -24.09 -9.22 -24.84
C ALA A 243 -25.26 -10.14 -24.43
N LYS A 244 -25.46 -10.36 -23.13
CA LYS A 244 -26.59 -11.15 -22.61
C LYS A 244 -27.89 -10.33 -22.59
N ALA A 245 -27.82 -9.04 -22.29
CA ALA A 245 -28.98 -8.14 -22.37
C ALA A 245 -29.50 -8.05 -23.82
N GLU A 246 -28.59 -7.90 -24.79
CA GLU A 246 -28.92 -7.90 -26.22
C GLU A 246 -29.50 -9.24 -26.67
N ALA A 247 -28.91 -10.36 -26.26
CA ALA A 247 -29.45 -11.69 -26.55
C ALA A 247 -30.88 -11.84 -25.98
N LEU A 248 -31.11 -11.37 -24.75
CA LEU A 248 -32.45 -11.39 -24.13
C LEU A 248 -33.44 -10.48 -24.88
N ALA A 249 -33.02 -9.32 -25.36
CA ALA A 249 -33.83 -8.43 -26.18
C ALA A 249 -34.12 -9.02 -27.58
N ALA A 250 -33.21 -9.81 -28.13
CA ALA A 250 -33.39 -10.53 -29.39
C ALA A 250 -34.35 -11.72 -29.24
N ASP A 251 -34.30 -12.44 -28.12
CA ASP A 251 -35.22 -13.55 -27.80
C ASP A 251 -36.66 -13.07 -27.52
N TYR A 252 -36.81 -11.83 -27.02
CA TYR A 252 -38.11 -11.24 -26.65
C TYR A 252 -38.33 -9.82 -27.21
N PRO A 253 -38.31 -9.64 -28.55
CA PRO A 253 -38.34 -8.33 -29.18
C PRO A 253 -39.67 -7.59 -28.92
N GLU A 254 -40.77 -8.32 -28.78
CA GLU A 254 -42.11 -7.77 -28.51
C GLU A 254 -42.25 -7.15 -27.12
N ILE A 255 -41.44 -7.58 -26.15
CA ILE A 255 -41.52 -7.16 -24.74
C ILE A 255 -40.47 -6.09 -24.42
N LEU A 256 -39.29 -6.15 -25.06
CA LEU A 256 -38.09 -5.43 -24.64
C LEU A 256 -37.63 -4.32 -25.61
N ARG A 257 -38.13 -4.23 -26.85
CA ARG A 257 -37.81 -3.09 -27.74
C ARG A 257 -38.70 -1.87 -27.46
N PRO A 258 -38.14 -0.65 -27.35
CA PRO A 258 -38.92 0.57 -27.26
C PRO A 258 -39.48 0.90 -28.65
N GLY A 259 -40.75 0.61 -28.88
CA GLY A 259 -41.40 0.90 -30.16
C GLY A 259 -42.78 0.30 -30.37
N LEU A 260 -43.23 -0.63 -29.53
CA LEU A 260 -44.59 -1.16 -29.57
C LEU A 260 -45.25 -1.00 -28.19
N SER A 261 -45.44 0.25 -27.77
CA SER A 261 -46.48 0.63 -26.81
C SER A 261 -47.86 0.53 -27.48
N GLY A 262 -48.22 -0.70 -27.83
CA GLY A 262 -49.55 -1.11 -28.26
C GLY A 262 -50.13 -2.13 -27.29
N VAL A 263 -49.95 -1.95 -25.98
CA VAL A 263 -50.83 -2.64 -25.03
C VAL A 263 -52.17 -1.95 -25.14
N ALA A 264 -53.10 -2.67 -25.76
CA ALA A 264 -54.51 -2.33 -25.87
C ALA A 264 -55.00 -1.73 -24.56
N ARG A 265 -55.42 -0.46 -24.61
CA ARG A 265 -56.42 0.07 -23.68
C ARG A 265 -57.59 -0.92 -23.69
N PRO A 266 -58.19 -1.27 -22.53
CA PRO A 266 -59.39 -2.08 -22.55
C PRO A 266 -60.37 -1.43 -23.50
N GLN A 267 -60.84 -2.20 -24.48
CA GLN A 267 -61.95 -1.78 -25.33
C GLN A 267 -63.04 -1.28 -24.39
N ARG A 268 -63.48 -0.04 -24.64
CA ARG A 268 -64.70 0.50 -24.07
C ARG A 268 -65.80 -0.49 -24.47
N GLU A 269 -66.22 -1.35 -23.53
CA GLU A 269 -67.49 -2.04 -23.68
C GLU A 269 -68.55 -0.94 -23.79
N ALA A 270 -69.05 -0.77 -25.01
CA ALA A 270 -70.28 -0.04 -25.24
C ALA A 270 -71.34 -0.73 -24.38
N ILE A 271 -71.83 -0.03 -23.35
CA ILE A 271 -73.03 -0.46 -22.65
C ILE A 271 -74.12 -0.58 -23.72
N ALA A 272 -74.53 -1.80 -24.01
CA ALA A 272 -75.63 -2.08 -24.91
C ALA A 272 -76.87 -1.37 -24.35
N LEU A 273 -77.34 -0.35 -25.07
CA LEU A 273 -78.65 0.24 -24.82
C LEU A 273 -79.71 -0.84 -25.05
N VAL A 274 -80.55 -1.05 -24.04
CA VAL A 274 -81.72 -1.94 -24.07
C VAL A 274 -82.55 -1.65 -25.32
N PRO A 275 -82.80 -2.63 -26.21
CA PRO A 275 -83.76 -2.46 -27.29
C PRO A 275 -85.16 -2.42 -26.68
N SER A 276 -85.84 -1.29 -26.78
CA SER A 276 -87.28 -1.20 -26.44
C SER A 276 -88.10 -1.55 -27.70
N PRO A 277 -89.10 -2.43 -27.60
CA PRO A 277 -89.85 -2.93 -28.76
C PRO A 277 -91.00 -1.97 -29.08
N LEU A 278 -90.71 -0.91 -29.85
CA LEU A 278 -91.74 -0.10 -30.51
C LEU A 278 -91.26 0.23 -31.92
N ASP A 279 -91.53 -0.70 -32.83
CA ASP A 279 -91.42 -0.49 -34.27
C ASP A 279 -92.50 0.48 -34.76
N GLY A 280 -92.07 1.51 -35.50
CA GLY A 280 -92.94 2.41 -36.27
C GLY A 280 -92.86 3.87 -35.87
N ASN A 281 -92.03 4.66 -36.58
CA ASN A 281 -91.90 6.13 -36.51
C ASN A 281 -91.21 6.76 -35.27
N LEU A 282 -89.96 6.37 -35.01
CA LEU A 282 -89.03 7.26 -34.29
C LEU A 282 -88.56 8.39 -35.23
N SER A 283 -88.78 9.65 -34.84
CA SER A 283 -88.45 10.84 -35.63
C SER A 283 -86.95 10.92 -35.98
N PRO A 284 -86.55 11.55 -37.11
CA PRO A 284 -85.14 11.75 -37.52
C PRO A 284 -84.25 12.35 -36.43
N LEU A 285 -84.89 13.07 -35.51
CA LEU A 285 -84.34 13.79 -34.39
C LEU A 285 -83.86 12.89 -33.24
N LEU A 286 -84.56 11.79 -32.96
CA LEU A 286 -84.11 10.78 -31.98
C LEU A 286 -82.83 10.08 -32.45
N ARG A 287 -82.66 9.89 -33.77
CA ARG A 287 -81.39 9.39 -34.35
C ARG A 287 -80.28 10.44 -34.30
N ALA A 288 -80.59 11.72 -34.47
CA ALA A 288 -79.62 12.81 -34.33
C ALA A 288 -79.12 12.93 -32.88
N CYS A 289 -80.00 12.83 -31.90
CA CYS A 289 -79.64 12.77 -30.48
C CYS A 289 -78.79 11.53 -30.17
N GLN A 290 -79.16 10.34 -30.65
CA GLN A 290 -78.36 9.11 -30.47
C GLN A 290 -76.95 9.18 -31.10
N ARG A 291 -76.75 9.99 -32.16
CA ARG A 291 -75.44 10.19 -32.79
C ARG A 291 -74.56 11.23 -32.10
N LEU A 292 -75.13 12.23 -31.42
CA LEU A 292 -74.37 13.31 -30.78
C LEU A 292 -73.83 12.93 -29.39
N ILE A 293 -74.46 11.97 -28.73
CA ILE A 293 -74.15 11.53 -27.36
C ILE A 293 -72.73 10.92 -27.21
N PRO A 294 -72.19 10.14 -28.17
CA PRO A 294 -70.82 9.62 -28.07
C PRO A 294 -69.72 10.59 -28.53
N LEU A 295 -70.08 11.72 -29.16
CA LEU A 295 -69.14 12.55 -29.95
C LEU A 295 -68.89 13.95 -29.39
N THR A 296 -69.60 14.38 -28.34
CA THR A 296 -69.46 15.72 -27.78
C THR A 296 -68.76 15.67 -26.42
N THR A 297 -67.51 16.14 -26.37
CA THR A 297 -66.76 16.40 -25.13
C THR A 297 -67.21 17.68 -24.43
N ASP A 298 -67.96 18.54 -25.13
CA ASP A 298 -68.48 19.79 -24.61
C ASP A 298 -69.90 19.62 -24.05
N ARG A 299 -70.01 19.73 -22.73
CA ARG A 299 -71.27 19.63 -21.99
C ARG A 299 -72.29 20.71 -22.41
N GLU A 300 -71.83 21.87 -22.87
CA GLU A 300 -72.69 22.95 -23.34
C GLU A 300 -73.29 22.64 -24.70
N ALA A 301 -72.48 22.15 -25.63
CA ALA A 301 -72.93 21.70 -26.95
C ALA A 301 -73.96 20.57 -26.83
N LEU A 302 -73.73 19.61 -25.93
CA LEU A 302 -74.67 18.53 -25.64
C LEU A 302 -75.99 19.07 -25.06
N THR A 303 -75.91 20.02 -24.13
CA THR A 303 -77.09 20.68 -23.53
C THR A 303 -77.93 21.41 -24.58
N LEU A 304 -77.28 22.11 -25.50
CA LEU A 304 -77.95 22.82 -26.59
C LEU A 304 -78.62 21.86 -27.56
N ALA A 305 -77.96 20.77 -27.93
CA ALA A 305 -78.52 19.74 -28.80
C ALA A 305 -79.76 19.06 -28.18
N ILE A 306 -79.73 18.77 -26.87
CA ILE A 306 -80.87 18.23 -26.13
C ILE A 306 -82.06 19.22 -26.20
N LEU A 307 -81.82 20.50 -25.95
CA LEU A 307 -82.87 21.52 -25.96
C LEU A 307 -83.43 21.80 -27.35
N GLN A 308 -82.60 21.81 -28.39
CA GLN A 308 -83.04 21.91 -29.79
C GLN A 308 -83.91 20.70 -30.19
N GLY A 309 -83.48 19.50 -29.82
CA GLY A 309 -84.25 18.29 -30.09
C GLY A 309 -85.64 18.32 -29.45
N VAL A 310 -85.73 18.78 -28.21
CA VAL A 310 -87.01 18.90 -27.51
C VAL A 310 -87.90 20.01 -28.12
N ALA A 311 -87.32 21.10 -28.62
CA ALA A 311 -88.05 22.22 -29.23
C ALA A 311 -88.76 21.86 -30.56
N GLU A 312 -88.27 20.86 -31.29
CA GLU A 312 -88.94 20.37 -32.51
C GLU A 312 -90.13 19.43 -32.19
N LEU A 313 -90.09 18.74 -31.05
CA LEU A 313 -91.13 17.79 -30.62
C LEU A 313 -92.29 18.45 -29.88
N VAL A 314 -91.99 19.47 -29.10
CA VAL A 314 -92.97 20.20 -28.30
C VAL A 314 -93.08 21.63 -28.83
N PRO A 315 -94.27 22.12 -29.23
CA PRO A 315 -94.47 23.53 -29.57
C PRO A 315 -94.36 24.39 -28.30
N ALA A 316 -93.13 24.64 -27.87
CA ALA A 316 -92.82 25.33 -26.63
C ALA A 316 -92.68 26.84 -26.86
N ASP A 317 -93.36 27.63 -26.04
CA ASP A 317 -93.17 29.08 -25.96
C ASP A 317 -91.85 29.40 -25.22
N ARG A 318 -91.51 28.55 -24.24
CA ARG A 318 -90.31 28.71 -23.40
C ARG A 318 -89.80 27.37 -22.90
N MET A 319 -88.48 27.19 -22.94
CA MET A 319 -87.79 26.02 -22.39
C MET A 319 -86.64 26.44 -21.48
N LEU A 320 -86.51 25.75 -20.34
CA LEU A 320 -85.45 25.97 -19.35
C LEU A 320 -84.84 24.62 -18.96
N LEU A 321 -83.51 24.56 -18.93
CA LEU A 321 -82.80 23.49 -18.23
C LEU A 321 -82.31 24.00 -16.88
N LEU A 322 -82.83 23.41 -15.80
CA LEU A 322 -82.49 23.75 -14.42
C LEU A 322 -81.50 22.72 -13.89
N THR A 323 -80.34 23.14 -13.40
CA THR A 323 -79.38 22.23 -12.74
C THR A 323 -79.40 22.44 -11.23
N PRO A 324 -79.46 21.38 -10.42
CA PRO A 324 -79.39 21.49 -8.97
C PRO A 324 -77.97 21.81 -8.50
N GLU A 325 -77.88 22.69 -7.50
CA GLU A 325 -76.67 22.96 -6.73
C GLU A 325 -76.72 22.15 -5.43
N LEU A 326 -75.71 21.30 -5.22
CA LEU A 326 -75.61 20.41 -4.07
C LEU A 326 -74.77 21.08 -2.98
N SER A 327 -75.20 20.99 -1.72
CA SER A 327 -74.37 21.41 -0.58
C SER A 327 -73.17 20.47 -0.43
N PRO A 328 -71.93 20.99 -0.30
CA PRO A 328 -70.72 20.15 -0.20
C PRO A 328 -70.67 19.26 1.04
N GLU A 329 -71.42 19.59 2.11
CA GLU A 329 -71.38 18.86 3.39
C GLU A 329 -72.49 17.81 3.56
N SER A 330 -73.67 18.01 2.95
CA SER A 330 -74.84 17.14 3.16
C SER A 330 -75.30 16.37 1.93
N GLY A 331 -74.80 16.72 0.73
CA GLY A 331 -75.26 16.13 -0.54
C GLY A 331 -76.72 16.42 -0.87
N GLN A 332 -77.41 17.27 -0.10
CA GLN A 332 -78.78 17.69 -0.38
C GLN A 332 -78.82 18.86 -1.36
N VAL A 333 -79.83 18.85 -2.23
CA VAL A 333 -80.07 19.92 -3.23
C VAL A 333 -80.57 21.16 -2.51
N THR A 334 -79.79 22.24 -2.54
CA THR A 334 -80.12 23.48 -1.82
C THR A 334 -80.80 24.51 -2.72
N THR A 335 -80.43 24.58 -4.01
CA THR A 335 -80.96 25.54 -4.98
C THR A 335 -81.08 24.94 -6.38
N LEU A 336 -82.04 25.41 -7.19
CA LEU A 336 -82.09 25.14 -8.64
C LEU A 336 -81.71 26.42 -9.40
N GLN A 337 -80.66 26.35 -10.22
CA GLN A 337 -80.27 27.45 -11.11
C GLN A 337 -80.58 27.09 -12.57
N TRP A 338 -81.09 28.05 -13.35
CA TRP A 338 -81.30 27.86 -14.78
C TRP A 338 -80.00 28.14 -15.53
N ARG A 339 -79.54 27.21 -16.37
CA ARG A 339 -78.29 27.39 -17.14
C ARG A 339 -78.53 27.94 -18.54
N VAL A 340 -79.55 27.41 -19.23
CA VAL A 340 -79.86 27.77 -20.61
C VAL A 340 -81.36 27.98 -20.74
N GLN A 341 -81.74 29.10 -21.37
CA GLN A 341 -83.11 29.42 -21.72
C GLN A 341 -83.27 29.54 -23.24
N ILE A 342 -84.27 28.87 -23.79
CA ILE A 342 -84.69 29.03 -25.18
C ILE A 342 -86.11 29.62 -25.19
N LYS A 343 -86.33 30.71 -25.95
CA LYS A 343 -87.66 31.28 -26.22
C LYS A 343 -87.92 31.24 -27.71
N GLY A 344 -89.07 30.72 -28.12
CA GLY A 344 -89.51 30.67 -29.51
C GLY A 344 -90.90 31.28 -29.68
N GLN A 345 -91.09 32.16 -30.67
CA GLN A 345 -92.42 32.50 -31.18
C GLN A 345 -92.63 31.77 -32.50
N ARG A 346 -93.64 30.90 -32.59
CA ARG A 346 -94.03 30.23 -33.84
C ARG A 346 -94.89 31.17 -34.69
N GLN A 347 -94.33 32.25 -35.21
CA GLN A 347 -94.89 32.96 -36.36
C GLN A 347 -93.75 33.31 -37.33
N SER A 348 -93.76 32.63 -38.48
CA SER A 348 -92.82 32.75 -39.62
C SER A 348 -91.32 32.55 -39.33
N GLN A 349 -90.80 31.38 -39.68
CA GLN A 349 -89.43 31.09 -40.18
C GLN A 349 -88.24 32.01 -39.81
N GLN A 350 -88.09 32.51 -38.57
CA GLN A 350 -86.86 33.17 -38.10
C GLN A 350 -86.51 32.83 -36.63
N SER A 351 -85.25 32.40 -36.46
CA SER A 351 -84.38 32.27 -35.28
C SER A 351 -84.97 31.95 -33.88
N LEU A 352 -84.57 30.78 -33.35
CA LEU A 352 -84.57 30.47 -31.91
C LEU A 352 -83.50 31.33 -31.21
N TRP A 353 -83.92 32.16 -30.23
CA TRP A 353 -82.98 32.95 -29.43
C TRP A 353 -82.60 32.15 -28.17
N VAL A 354 -81.32 31.83 -28.05
CA VAL A 354 -80.75 31.17 -26.87
C VAL A 354 -80.21 32.24 -25.94
N LYS A 355 -80.82 32.39 -24.75
CA LYS A 355 -80.33 33.29 -23.71
C LYS A 355 -79.60 32.48 -22.64
N ARG A 356 -78.31 32.77 -22.46
CA ARG A 356 -77.48 32.20 -21.40
C ARG A 356 -77.74 32.93 -20.08
N SER A 357 -77.65 32.23 -18.95
CA SER A 357 -77.56 32.91 -17.67
C SER A 357 -76.21 33.64 -17.58
N PRO A 358 -76.16 34.92 -17.20
CA PRO A 358 -74.91 35.51 -16.73
C PRO A 358 -74.39 34.68 -15.54
N GLN A 359 -73.08 34.43 -15.46
CA GLN A 359 -72.47 33.75 -14.31
C GLN A 359 -72.67 34.52 -12.98
N ASN A 360 -73.18 35.76 -13.02
CA ASN A 360 -73.48 36.63 -11.88
C ASN A 360 -74.86 37.35 -12.02
N ASP A 361 -75.95 36.63 -12.29
CA ASP A 361 -77.30 37.22 -12.21
C ASP A 361 -77.76 37.29 -10.73
N PRO A 362 -77.99 38.48 -10.14
CA PRO A 362 -78.25 38.65 -8.70
C PRO A 362 -79.66 38.23 -8.26
N ARG A 363 -80.43 37.55 -9.12
CA ARG A 363 -81.78 37.07 -8.80
C ARG A 363 -81.68 35.79 -7.96
N PRO A 364 -82.37 35.69 -6.81
CA PRO A 364 -82.12 34.64 -5.83
C PRO A 364 -82.43 33.26 -6.40
N ALA A 365 -81.46 32.35 -6.27
CA ALA A 365 -81.64 30.93 -6.46
C ALA A 365 -82.68 30.43 -5.43
N LYS A 366 -83.91 30.17 -5.87
CA LYS A 366 -85.00 29.76 -4.98
C LYS A 366 -84.73 28.35 -4.43
N THR A 367 -84.80 28.21 -3.11
CA THR A 367 -84.71 26.92 -2.40
C THR A 367 -85.85 26.00 -2.88
N LEU A 368 -85.65 24.68 -2.90
CA LEU A 368 -86.64 23.72 -3.40
C LEU A 368 -88.05 23.88 -2.78
N ALA A 369 -88.12 24.42 -1.56
CA ALA A 369 -89.34 24.76 -0.83
C ALA A 369 -90.16 25.94 -1.40
N GLN A 370 -89.56 26.78 -2.26
CA GLN A 370 -90.18 27.96 -2.85
C GLN A 370 -90.61 27.76 -4.32
N LEU A 371 -90.44 26.54 -4.85
CA LEU A 371 -90.85 26.19 -6.20
C LEU A 371 -92.31 25.70 -6.22
N PRO A 372 -93.08 26.02 -7.28
CA PRO A 372 -94.36 25.37 -7.58
C PRO A 372 -94.39 23.87 -7.25
N PRO A 373 -95.47 23.32 -6.62
CA PRO A 373 -95.54 21.91 -6.22
C PRO A 373 -95.28 20.92 -7.36
N ILE A 374 -95.58 21.33 -8.60
CA ILE A 374 -95.29 20.58 -9.82
C ILE A 374 -93.79 20.28 -10.00
N PHE A 375 -92.88 21.20 -9.62
CA PHE A 375 -91.44 20.97 -9.68
C PHE A 375 -90.99 19.98 -8.61
N ALA A 376 -91.46 20.14 -7.36
CA ALA A 376 -91.11 19.22 -6.28
C ALA A 376 -91.67 17.81 -6.51
N THR A 377 -92.79 17.71 -7.22
CA THR A 377 -93.41 16.43 -7.61
C THR A 377 -92.66 15.80 -8.79
N ALA A 378 -92.39 16.55 -9.87
CA ALA A 378 -91.61 16.05 -11.01
C ALA A 378 -90.19 15.63 -10.60
N PHE A 379 -89.57 16.36 -9.68
CA PHE A 379 -88.24 16.05 -9.15
C PHE A 379 -88.23 14.77 -8.29
N ARG A 380 -89.28 14.54 -7.49
CA ARG A 380 -89.39 13.33 -6.63
C ARG A 380 -89.85 12.10 -7.40
N GLN A 381 -90.88 12.22 -8.23
CA GLN A 381 -91.54 11.09 -8.89
C GLN A 381 -90.90 10.70 -10.23
N GLY A 382 -90.15 11.60 -10.89
CA GLY A 382 -89.40 11.28 -12.11
C GLY A 382 -90.23 11.07 -13.38
N MET A 383 -91.55 11.31 -13.34
CA MET A 383 -92.44 11.25 -14.51
C MET A 383 -92.64 12.62 -15.15
N ALA A 384 -93.04 12.66 -16.44
CA ALA A 384 -93.45 13.91 -17.09
C ALA A 384 -94.76 14.39 -16.47
N VAL A 385 -94.66 15.34 -15.54
CA VAL A 385 -95.85 15.94 -14.94
C VAL A 385 -96.41 16.96 -15.93
N SER A 386 -97.65 16.75 -16.35
CA SER A 386 -98.43 17.67 -17.20
C SER A 386 -99.69 18.11 -16.47
N GLY A 387 -99.99 19.41 -16.52
CA GLY A 387 -101.20 19.93 -15.91
C GLY A 387 -101.56 21.33 -16.40
N PRO A 388 -102.86 21.66 -16.49
CA PRO A 388 -103.30 23.03 -16.70
C PRO A 388 -102.91 23.90 -15.50
N ARG A 389 -102.53 25.15 -15.74
CA ARG A 389 -102.06 26.12 -14.71
C ARG A 389 -102.95 26.21 -13.45
N GLN A 390 -104.24 25.89 -13.55
CA GLN A 390 -105.21 25.94 -12.45
C GLN A 390 -105.12 24.80 -11.42
N THR A 391 -104.62 23.60 -11.76
CA THR A 391 -104.59 22.47 -10.81
C THR A 391 -103.38 22.47 -9.88
N ALA A 392 -102.40 23.35 -10.08
CA ALA A 392 -101.14 23.35 -9.34
C ALA A 392 -101.10 24.28 -8.09
N GLN A 393 -102.21 24.93 -7.70
CA GLN A 393 -102.28 25.92 -6.60
C GLN A 393 -101.05 26.85 -6.57
N LEU A 394 -100.76 27.48 -7.71
CA LEU A 394 -99.59 28.33 -7.87
C LEU A 394 -99.94 29.76 -7.49
N HIS A 395 -99.24 30.31 -6.49
CA HIS A 395 -99.16 31.76 -6.31
C HIS A 395 -98.87 32.45 -7.65
N PRO A 396 -99.43 33.64 -7.93
CA PRO A 396 -99.26 34.35 -9.19
C PRO A 396 -97.77 34.62 -9.42
N ASN A 397 -97.13 33.73 -10.17
CA ASN A 397 -95.71 33.80 -10.46
C ASN A 397 -95.54 34.54 -11.79
N PRO A 398 -94.90 35.72 -11.81
CA PRO A 398 -94.76 36.56 -13.01
C PRO A 398 -93.93 35.92 -14.14
N TYR A 399 -93.42 34.71 -13.93
CA TYR A 399 -92.63 33.95 -14.90
C TYR A 399 -93.40 32.88 -15.68
N LEU A 400 -94.68 32.62 -15.35
CA LEU A 400 -95.51 31.60 -16.00
C LEU A 400 -96.48 32.25 -17.00
N SER A 401 -96.25 32.02 -18.30
CA SER A 401 -97.01 32.65 -19.39
C SER A 401 -98.05 31.72 -20.01
N SER A 402 -97.76 30.42 -20.12
CA SER A 402 -98.54 29.48 -20.94
C SER A 402 -99.48 28.56 -20.12
N PRO A 403 -100.58 28.06 -20.72
CA PRO A 403 -101.60 27.25 -20.04
C PRO A 403 -101.14 25.84 -19.63
N HIS A 404 -100.17 25.24 -20.33
CA HIS A 404 -99.66 23.89 -20.05
C HIS A 404 -98.18 23.91 -19.67
N LEU A 405 -97.84 23.17 -18.62
CA LEU A 405 -96.47 23.03 -18.09
C LEU A 405 -96.03 21.57 -18.15
N PHE A 406 -94.81 21.33 -18.62
CA PHE A 406 -94.17 20.02 -18.64
C PHE A 406 -92.82 20.07 -17.93
N CYS A 407 -92.63 19.16 -16.96
CA CYS A 407 -91.39 19.03 -16.19
C CYS A 407 -90.89 17.59 -16.26
N LEU A 408 -89.61 17.39 -16.57
CA LEU A 408 -88.98 16.08 -16.62
C LEU A 408 -87.63 16.08 -15.91
N ARG A 409 -87.46 15.16 -14.95
CA ARG A 409 -86.18 14.97 -14.26
C ARG A 409 -85.22 14.22 -15.17
N LEU A 410 -84.03 14.78 -15.35
CA LEU A 410 -82.90 14.12 -16.00
C LEU A 410 -81.99 13.56 -14.90
N GLY A 411 -81.96 12.23 -14.77
CA GLY A 411 -81.10 11.50 -13.81
C GLY A 411 -81.87 10.58 -12.85
N LEU A 412 -81.11 9.79 -12.10
CA LEU A 412 -81.64 8.89 -11.07
C LEU A 412 -82.17 9.69 -9.86
N PRO A 413 -83.12 9.14 -9.08
CA PRO A 413 -83.65 9.81 -7.88
C PRO A 413 -82.58 10.16 -6.85
N SER A 414 -81.54 9.32 -6.75
CA SER A 414 -80.42 9.47 -5.82
C SER A 414 -79.39 10.53 -6.25
N ASN A 415 -79.37 10.90 -7.53
CA ASN A 415 -78.44 11.91 -8.07
C ASN A 415 -79.11 12.65 -9.24
N PRO A 416 -80.08 13.55 -8.95
CA PRO A 416 -80.77 14.32 -9.97
C PRO A 416 -79.77 15.27 -10.64
N MET A 417 -79.60 15.17 -11.95
CA MET A 417 -78.58 15.94 -12.66
C MET A 417 -79.11 17.24 -13.25
N ALA A 418 -80.35 17.23 -13.71
CA ALA A 418 -81.04 18.43 -14.20
C ALA A 418 -82.57 18.20 -14.19
N LEU A 419 -83.32 19.29 -14.33
CA LEU A 419 -84.76 19.31 -14.52
C LEU A 419 -85.04 20.09 -15.80
N LEU A 420 -85.60 19.41 -16.78
CA LEU A 420 -86.04 20.02 -18.03
C LEU A 420 -87.45 20.57 -17.84
N TYR A 421 -87.63 21.85 -18.15
CA TYR A 421 -88.88 22.57 -17.99
C TYR A 421 -89.32 23.17 -19.32
N VAL A 422 -90.59 22.97 -19.67
CA VAL A 422 -91.17 23.40 -20.93
C VAL A 422 -92.55 24.03 -20.70
N GLU A 423 -92.74 25.25 -21.20
CA GLU A 423 -94.02 25.96 -21.29
C GLU A 423 -94.57 25.83 -22.70
N SER A 424 -95.83 25.42 -22.83
CA SER A 424 -96.49 25.25 -24.12
C SER A 424 -97.91 25.82 -24.10
N ALA A 425 -98.30 26.45 -25.20
CA ALA A 425 -99.68 26.90 -25.44
C ALA A 425 -100.65 25.73 -25.67
N VAL A 426 -100.14 24.55 -26.05
CA VAL A 426 -100.95 23.37 -26.44
C VAL A 426 -100.60 22.17 -25.56
N ALA A 427 -101.61 21.38 -25.17
CA ALA A 427 -101.41 20.10 -24.49
C ALA A 427 -100.73 19.08 -25.43
N LEU A 428 -99.75 18.35 -24.91
CA LEU A 428 -99.09 17.26 -25.65
C LEU A 428 -100.03 16.06 -25.75
N ALA A 429 -100.15 15.47 -26.95
CA ALA A 429 -100.87 14.22 -27.13
C ALA A 429 -100.12 13.05 -26.44
N PRO A 430 -100.81 11.96 -26.03
CA PRO A 430 -100.17 10.80 -25.39
C PRO A 430 -98.91 10.26 -26.09
N PRO A 431 -98.86 10.12 -27.44
CA PRO A 431 -97.63 9.66 -28.11
C PRO A 431 -96.47 10.67 -28.02
N GLN A 432 -96.76 11.97 -27.97
CA GLN A 432 -95.73 13.01 -27.83
C GLN A 432 -95.18 13.07 -26.39
N GLN A 433 -96.02 12.77 -25.38
CA GLN A 433 -95.58 12.63 -23.99
C GLN A 433 -94.59 11.47 -23.82
N GLN A 434 -94.88 10.30 -24.42
CA GLN A 434 -93.97 9.15 -24.38
C GLN A 434 -92.62 9.44 -25.07
N GLN A 435 -92.64 10.14 -26.22
CA GLN A 435 -91.42 10.55 -26.90
C GLN A 435 -90.60 11.57 -26.08
N PHE A 436 -91.27 12.49 -25.38
CA PHE A 436 -90.62 13.46 -24.50
C PHE A 436 -89.95 12.79 -23.29
N GLU A 437 -90.60 11.80 -22.66
CA GLU A 437 -90.02 11.01 -21.56
C GLU A 437 -88.79 10.20 -22.02
N LEU A 438 -88.89 9.52 -23.16
CA LEU A 438 -87.80 8.73 -23.71
C LEU A 438 -86.56 9.59 -24.01
N LEU A 439 -86.75 10.79 -24.57
CA LEU A 439 -85.65 11.72 -24.81
C LEU A 439 -85.01 12.24 -23.54
N GLY A 440 -85.79 12.48 -22.49
CA GLY A 440 -85.22 12.85 -21.20
C GLY A 440 -84.38 11.74 -20.58
N GLN A 441 -84.78 10.48 -20.71
CA GLN A 441 -83.98 9.34 -20.23
C GLN A 441 -82.64 9.25 -20.99
N GLN A 442 -82.65 9.41 -22.32
CA GLN A 442 -81.45 9.40 -23.14
C GLN A 442 -80.53 10.61 -22.85
N ALA A 443 -81.12 11.80 -22.70
CA ALA A 443 -80.41 13.03 -22.31
C ALA A 443 -79.75 12.89 -20.93
N ALA A 444 -80.41 12.21 -19.99
CA ALA A 444 -79.85 11.93 -18.67
C ALA A 444 -78.63 11.00 -18.75
N ILE A 445 -78.64 9.96 -19.58
CA ILE A 445 -77.45 9.08 -19.72
C ILE A 445 -76.27 9.88 -20.28
N ALA A 446 -76.53 10.70 -21.30
CA ALA A 446 -75.52 11.52 -21.96
C ALA A 446 -74.86 12.56 -21.03
N LEU A 447 -75.68 13.31 -20.29
CA LEU A 447 -75.18 14.31 -19.32
C LEU A 447 -74.38 13.66 -18.18
N SER A 448 -74.71 12.43 -17.80
CA SER A 448 -74.00 11.70 -16.74
C SER A 448 -72.64 11.26 -17.23
N HIS A 449 -72.57 10.77 -18.47
CA HIS A 449 -71.30 10.37 -19.08
C HIS A 449 -70.35 11.57 -19.25
N ALA A 450 -70.87 12.71 -19.74
CA ALA A 450 -70.09 13.95 -19.84
C ALA A 450 -69.54 14.40 -18.48
N ARG A 451 -70.36 14.40 -17.42
CA ARG A 451 -69.93 14.78 -16.06
C ARG A 451 -68.83 13.87 -15.52
N THR A 452 -68.94 12.56 -15.69
CA THR A 452 -67.90 11.62 -15.25
C THR A 452 -66.60 11.82 -16.04
N GLN A 453 -66.69 12.12 -17.33
CA GLN A 453 -65.54 12.39 -18.17
C GLN A 453 -64.81 13.69 -17.78
N ASP A 454 -65.54 14.75 -17.40
CA ASP A 454 -64.96 15.99 -16.88
C ASP A 454 -64.17 15.74 -15.58
N VAL A 455 -64.76 15.01 -14.63
CA VAL A 455 -64.11 14.66 -13.35
C VAL A 455 -62.86 13.81 -13.57
N LEU A 456 -62.93 12.82 -14.47
CA LEU A 456 -61.77 11.98 -14.81
C LEU A 456 -60.67 12.77 -15.51
N THR A 457 -61.02 13.69 -16.41
CA THR A 457 -60.04 14.55 -17.08
C THR A 457 -59.35 15.48 -16.08
N GLN A 458 -60.12 16.12 -15.20
CA GLN A 458 -59.57 17.00 -14.16
C GLN A 458 -58.66 16.25 -13.17
N ALA A 459 -59.06 15.04 -12.74
CA ALA A 459 -58.22 14.20 -11.88
C ALA A 459 -56.94 13.74 -12.60
N LEU A 460 -57.03 13.46 -13.91
CA LEU A 460 -55.87 13.10 -14.72
C LEU A 460 -54.91 14.29 -14.87
N ASP A 461 -55.41 15.49 -15.11
CA ASP A 461 -54.60 16.71 -15.23
C ASP A 461 -53.89 17.06 -13.90
N GLN A 462 -54.59 16.94 -12.77
CA GLN A 462 -53.99 17.12 -11.45
C GLN A 462 -52.89 16.09 -11.17
N HIS A 463 -53.11 14.84 -11.57
CA HIS A 463 -52.12 13.78 -11.37
C HIS A 463 -50.90 13.92 -12.29
N THR A 464 -51.10 14.34 -13.55
CA THR A 464 -49.99 14.59 -14.47
C THR A 464 -49.13 15.75 -14.00
N GLU A 465 -49.74 16.84 -13.52
CA GLU A 465 -49.01 18.00 -12.99
C GLU A 465 -48.21 17.65 -11.72
N ALA A 466 -48.78 16.89 -10.79
CA ALA A 466 -48.06 16.38 -9.62
C ALA A 466 -46.88 15.47 -10.03
N MET A 467 -47.08 14.59 -11.02
CA MET A 467 -46.02 13.72 -11.54
C MET A 467 -44.90 14.53 -12.22
N TYR A 468 -45.22 15.61 -12.95
CA TYR A 468 -44.20 16.49 -13.54
C TYR A 468 -43.37 17.21 -12.47
N GLN A 469 -43.99 17.66 -11.38
CA GLN A 469 -43.27 18.26 -10.25
C GLN A 469 -42.35 17.25 -9.58
N GLU A 470 -42.83 16.04 -9.29
CA GLU A 470 -42.02 14.96 -8.70
C GLU A 470 -40.83 14.58 -9.60
N VAL A 471 -41.03 14.48 -10.91
CA VAL A 471 -39.96 14.19 -11.88
C VAL A 471 -38.94 15.33 -11.96
N ALA A 472 -39.37 16.59 -11.89
CA ALA A 472 -38.47 17.74 -11.90
C ALA A 472 -37.61 17.81 -10.63
N GLU A 473 -38.20 17.61 -9.46
CA GLU A 473 -37.48 17.52 -8.18
C GLU A 473 -36.49 16.36 -8.19
N ARG A 474 -36.93 15.19 -8.67
CA ARG A 474 -36.06 14.01 -8.79
C ARG A 474 -34.88 14.29 -9.71
N HIS A 475 -35.08 14.89 -10.88
CA HIS A 475 -33.98 15.24 -11.78
C HIS A 475 -32.97 16.20 -11.14
N LEU A 476 -33.43 17.17 -10.36
CA LEU A 476 -32.54 18.08 -9.63
C LEU A 476 -31.71 17.32 -8.58
N THR A 477 -32.33 16.43 -7.81
CA THR A 477 -31.61 15.59 -6.82
C THR A 477 -30.63 14.62 -7.48
N GLU A 478 -30.99 14.03 -8.61
CA GLU A 478 -30.10 13.14 -9.38
C GLU A 478 -28.88 13.91 -9.91
N GLN A 479 -29.05 15.15 -10.38
CA GLN A 479 -27.94 16.00 -10.79
C GLN A 479 -27.01 16.38 -9.62
N GLN A 480 -27.57 16.74 -8.46
CA GLN A 480 -26.78 17.03 -7.26
C GLN A 480 -25.99 15.79 -6.79
N LEU A 481 -26.63 14.62 -6.79
CA LEU A 481 -25.99 13.37 -6.42
C LEU A 481 -24.89 13.00 -7.42
N ALA A 482 -25.11 13.19 -8.73
CA ALA A 482 -24.10 12.95 -9.75
C ALA A 482 -22.86 13.83 -9.56
N GLN A 483 -23.06 15.12 -9.25
CA GLN A 483 -21.96 16.04 -8.94
C GLN A 483 -21.21 15.64 -7.66
N GLN A 484 -21.91 15.19 -6.61
CA GLN A 484 -21.27 14.69 -5.38
C GLN A 484 -20.45 13.42 -5.64
N LEU A 485 -20.97 12.51 -6.47
CA LEU A 485 -20.28 11.28 -6.86
C LEU A 485 -19.00 11.59 -7.64
N GLU A 486 -19.06 12.51 -8.61
CA GLU A 486 -17.89 12.93 -9.39
C GLU A 486 -16.79 13.51 -8.49
N ARG A 487 -17.16 14.38 -7.52
CA ARG A 487 -16.21 14.91 -6.53
C ARG A 487 -15.55 13.81 -5.71
N ALA A 488 -16.35 12.87 -5.19
CA ALA A 488 -15.85 11.75 -4.40
C ALA A 488 -14.92 10.84 -5.23
N GLN A 489 -15.22 10.64 -6.51
CA GLN A 489 -14.39 9.87 -7.43
C GLN A 489 -13.03 10.53 -7.69
N ILE A 490 -12.98 11.85 -7.86
CA ILE A 490 -11.72 12.59 -8.04
C ILE A 490 -10.82 12.43 -6.81
N ILE A 491 -11.38 12.66 -5.61
CA ILE A 491 -10.65 12.51 -4.34
C ILE A 491 -10.16 11.07 -4.16
N ALA A 492 -11.03 10.09 -4.41
CA ALA A 492 -10.67 8.67 -4.33
C ALA A 492 -9.56 8.29 -5.31
N THR A 493 -9.63 8.79 -6.55
CA THR A 493 -8.61 8.53 -7.59
C THR A 493 -7.26 9.11 -7.21
N VAL A 494 -7.22 10.35 -6.72
CA VAL A 494 -5.97 10.98 -6.24
C VAL A 494 -5.41 10.20 -5.06
N THR A 495 -6.26 9.85 -4.08
CA THR A 495 -5.84 9.06 -2.91
C THR A 495 -5.29 7.69 -3.30
N GLN A 496 -5.94 7.00 -4.24
CA GLN A 496 -5.48 5.70 -4.74
C GLN A 496 -4.13 5.83 -5.45
N LYS A 497 -3.96 6.84 -6.32
CA LYS A 497 -2.69 7.07 -7.01
C LYS A 497 -1.54 7.37 -6.03
N ILE A 498 -1.83 8.14 -4.99
CA ILE A 498 -0.85 8.43 -3.92
C ILE A 498 -0.48 7.17 -3.10
N ARG A 499 -1.37 6.17 -3.04
CA ARG A 499 -1.11 4.90 -2.34
C ARG A 499 -0.53 3.79 -3.24
N ALA A 500 -0.66 3.91 -4.55
CA ALA A 500 -0.37 2.81 -5.48
C ALA A 500 1.10 2.70 -5.92
N SER A 501 1.84 3.81 -5.96
CA SER A 501 3.27 3.78 -6.30
C SER A 501 4.13 3.85 -5.04
N LEU A 502 5.29 3.22 -5.07
CA LEU A 502 6.33 3.35 -4.04
C LEU A 502 7.47 4.27 -4.48
N ASP A 503 7.38 4.82 -5.69
CA ASP A 503 8.39 5.71 -6.22
C ASP A 503 8.05 7.19 -5.88
N PRO A 504 8.94 7.88 -5.14
CA PRO A 504 8.75 9.26 -4.70
C PRO A 504 8.36 10.26 -5.79
N GLY A 505 8.95 10.14 -6.98
CA GLY A 505 8.74 11.10 -8.08
C GLY A 505 7.40 10.91 -8.78
N THR A 506 7.01 9.65 -9.04
CA THR A 506 5.78 9.35 -9.78
C THR A 506 4.50 9.58 -8.98
N LEU A 507 4.55 9.45 -7.65
CA LEU A 507 3.39 9.61 -6.76
C LEU A 507 2.72 10.98 -6.85
N LEU A 508 3.47 12.04 -6.52
CA LEU A 508 2.97 13.40 -6.51
C LEU A 508 2.76 13.93 -7.93
N GLN A 509 3.54 13.44 -8.90
CA GLN A 509 3.37 13.77 -10.31
C GLN A 509 2.03 13.26 -10.86
N ALA A 510 1.65 12.02 -10.54
CA ALA A 510 0.37 11.46 -10.95
C ALA A 510 -0.82 12.18 -10.27
N ALA A 511 -0.66 12.61 -9.02
CA ALA A 511 -1.64 13.42 -8.31
C ALA A 511 -1.79 14.81 -8.96
N ALA A 512 -0.69 15.52 -9.21
CA ALA A 512 -0.71 16.83 -9.89
C ALA A 512 -1.38 16.75 -11.26
N ALA A 513 -1.11 15.69 -12.04
CA ALA A 513 -1.73 15.46 -13.34
C ALA A 513 -3.25 15.25 -13.25
N THR A 514 -3.71 14.45 -12.28
CA THR A 514 -5.15 14.21 -12.07
C THR A 514 -5.86 15.47 -11.59
N ILE A 515 -5.28 16.20 -10.62
CA ILE A 515 -5.85 17.44 -10.11
C ILE A 515 -5.90 18.49 -11.22
N GLY A 516 -4.79 18.72 -11.92
CA GLY A 516 -4.71 19.71 -12.98
C GLY A 516 -5.71 19.49 -14.12
N SER A 517 -5.91 18.23 -14.51
CA SER A 517 -6.90 17.81 -15.51
C SER A 517 -8.34 17.98 -15.00
N ALA A 518 -8.62 17.55 -13.76
CA ALA A 518 -9.97 17.65 -13.15
C ALA A 518 -10.45 19.10 -13.05
N PHE A 519 -9.55 20.03 -12.69
CA PHE A 519 -9.86 21.46 -12.60
C PHE A 519 -9.75 22.20 -13.93
N GLN A 520 -9.34 21.53 -15.01
CA GLN A 520 -9.06 22.15 -16.32
C GLN A 520 -8.18 23.41 -16.21
N SER A 521 -7.19 23.35 -15.32
CA SER A 521 -6.29 24.47 -15.02
C SER A 521 -5.13 24.52 -16.01
N SER A 522 -4.52 25.71 -16.19
CA SER A 522 -3.33 25.82 -17.06
C SER A 522 -2.11 25.11 -16.45
N ARG A 523 -1.99 25.14 -15.12
CA ARG A 523 -0.94 24.43 -14.38
C ARG A 523 -1.42 24.01 -13.00
N CYS A 524 -1.05 22.82 -12.56
CA CYS A 524 -1.11 22.41 -11.15
C CYS A 524 0.32 22.18 -10.66
N VAL A 525 0.68 22.72 -9.51
CA VAL A 525 2.02 22.56 -8.93
C VAL A 525 1.95 22.12 -7.48
N ILE A 526 2.90 21.29 -7.10
CA ILE A 526 3.09 20.82 -5.73
C ILE A 526 4.51 21.18 -5.31
N HIS A 527 4.62 22.01 -4.29
CA HIS A 527 5.88 22.44 -3.69
C HIS A 527 6.10 21.76 -2.35
N ARG A 528 7.34 21.38 -2.07
CA ARG A 528 7.74 20.85 -0.76
C ARG A 528 8.10 21.98 0.18
N HIS A 529 7.74 21.85 1.45
CA HIS A 529 8.17 22.75 2.51
C HIS A 529 8.79 21.94 3.65
N ARG A 530 10.01 22.28 4.06
CA ARG A 530 10.63 21.76 5.29
C ARG A 530 10.69 22.86 6.34
N ALA A 531 10.52 22.48 7.62
CA ALA A 531 10.60 23.39 8.74
C ALA A 531 11.95 24.13 8.75
N GLY A 532 11.92 25.47 8.73
CA GLY A 532 13.11 26.34 8.70
C GLY A 532 13.53 26.81 7.30
N GLU A 533 12.93 26.32 6.21
CA GLU A 533 13.17 26.84 4.86
C GLU A 533 12.55 28.24 4.69
N THR A 534 13.38 29.26 4.50
CA THR A 534 12.94 30.67 4.36
C THR A 534 13.29 31.30 3.01
N GLY A 535 13.87 30.54 2.08
CA GLY A 535 14.33 31.06 0.79
C GLY A 535 13.32 30.84 -0.34
N THR A 536 13.35 29.65 -0.91
CA THR A 536 12.52 29.22 -2.03
C THR A 536 11.97 27.82 -1.75
N LEU A 537 10.79 27.51 -2.28
CA LEU A 537 10.20 26.18 -2.19
C LEU A 537 10.46 25.39 -3.48
N PRO A 538 11.14 24.24 -3.39
CA PRO A 538 11.40 23.40 -4.57
C PRO A 538 10.08 22.79 -5.09
N LEU A 539 9.98 22.69 -6.41
CA LEU A 539 8.90 22.00 -7.08
C LEU A 539 9.12 20.49 -6.99
N VAL A 540 8.07 19.74 -6.62
CA VAL A 540 8.11 18.27 -6.57
C VAL A 540 7.35 17.65 -7.73
N ALA A 541 6.24 18.28 -8.12
CA ALA A 541 5.38 17.77 -9.19
C ALA A 541 4.67 18.91 -9.90
N GLU A 542 4.43 18.72 -11.20
CA GLU A 542 3.71 19.68 -12.04
C GLU A 542 2.81 19.02 -13.09
N TYR A 543 1.65 19.60 -13.31
CA TYR A 543 0.83 19.37 -14.49
C TYR A 543 0.90 20.60 -15.37
N LEU A 544 1.10 20.40 -16.68
CA LEU A 544 1.20 21.48 -17.66
C LEU A 544 0.16 21.27 -18.75
N ALA A 545 -0.69 22.27 -18.96
CA ALA A 545 -1.52 22.35 -20.15
C ALA A 545 -0.66 22.74 -21.38
N PRO A 546 -1.10 22.41 -22.61
CA PRO A 546 -0.36 22.77 -23.83
C PRO A 546 -0.04 24.28 -23.89
N GLY A 547 1.22 24.62 -24.17
CA GLY A 547 1.67 26.01 -24.29
C GLY A 547 2.12 26.69 -22.99
N CYS A 548 2.07 26.00 -21.84
CA CYS A 548 2.55 26.53 -20.56
C CYS A 548 4.04 26.22 -20.31
N VAL A 549 4.76 27.19 -19.72
CA VAL A 549 6.18 27.01 -19.35
C VAL A 549 6.30 26.12 -18.10
N SER A 550 7.28 25.20 -18.07
CA SER A 550 7.58 24.36 -16.89
C SER A 550 8.22 25.17 -15.75
N LEU A 551 7.94 24.77 -14.51
CA LEU A 551 8.43 25.41 -13.29
C LEU A 551 9.61 24.70 -12.62
N GLN A 552 10.11 23.58 -13.18
CA GLN A 552 11.17 22.77 -12.55
C GLN A 552 12.45 23.56 -12.21
N ASN A 553 12.80 24.56 -13.03
CA ASN A 553 14.00 25.39 -12.83
C ASN A 553 13.72 26.74 -12.14
N TYR A 554 12.49 26.96 -11.69
CA TYR A 554 12.04 28.22 -11.09
C TYR A 554 11.36 27.93 -9.75
N PRO A 555 12.13 27.78 -8.66
CA PRO A 555 11.55 27.48 -7.35
C PRO A 555 10.77 28.70 -6.82
N LEU A 556 9.67 28.45 -6.10
CA LEU A 556 8.76 29.50 -5.66
C LEU A 556 9.41 30.35 -4.57
N PRO A 557 9.65 31.67 -4.75
CA PRO A 557 10.22 32.50 -3.71
C PRO A 557 9.24 32.70 -2.55
N ILE A 558 9.72 32.53 -1.31
CA ILE A 558 8.93 32.78 -0.10
C ILE A 558 9.09 34.25 0.34
N LYS A 559 10.33 34.76 0.35
CA LYS A 559 10.61 36.15 0.75
C LYS A 559 9.96 37.13 -0.23
N ARG A 560 9.28 38.14 0.32
CA ARG A 560 8.55 39.18 -0.44
C ARG A 560 7.53 38.61 -1.43
N ASN A 561 6.99 37.43 -1.10
CA ASN A 561 5.85 36.82 -1.79
C ASN A 561 4.67 36.77 -0.83
N PRO A 562 3.80 37.80 -0.81
CA PRO A 562 2.71 37.89 0.16
C PRO A 562 1.75 36.71 0.04
N TYR A 563 1.64 36.08 -1.14
CA TYR A 563 0.75 34.95 -1.37
C TYR A 563 1.33 33.63 -0.86
N ALA A 564 2.63 33.38 -1.09
CA ALA A 564 3.28 32.19 -0.53
C ALA A 564 3.33 32.25 1.00
N GLN A 565 3.60 33.44 1.57
CA GLN A 565 3.54 33.66 3.01
C GLN A 565 2.12 33.50 3.55
N ALA A 566 1.13 34.15 2.95
CA ALA A 566 -0.28 33.98 3.35
C ALA A 566 -0.75 32.53 3.27
N THR A 567 -0.33 31.78 2.25
CA THR A 567 -0.70 30.36 2.10
C THR A 567 -0.12 29.49 3.23
N LEU A 568 1.11 29.78 3.68
CA LEU A 568 1.75 29.03 4.77
C LEU A 568 1.23 29.47 6.15
N GLU A 569 0.96 30.76 6.34
CA GLU A 569 0.62 31.37 7.63
C GLU A 569 -0.89 31.30 7.95
N GLN A 570 -1.77 31.45 6.95
CA GLN A 570 -3.21 31.47 7.18
C GLN A 570 -3.79 30.04 7.27
N GLU A 571 -4.90 29.91 8.01
CA GLU A 571 -5.78 28.74 7.93
C GLU A 571 -6.84 29.00 6.87
N GLY A 572 -6.58 28.60 5.62
CA GLY A 572 -7.55 28.74 4.55
C GLY A 572 -6.92 28.68 3.15
N VAL A 573 -7.77 28.62 2.13
CA VAL A 573 -7.35 28.71 0.73
C VAL A 573 -7.05 30.17 0.37
N VAL A 574 -6.00 30.39 -0.40
CA VAL A 574 -5.72 31.68 -1.05
C VAL A 574 -6.27 31.62 -2.46
N ALA A 575 -7.42 32.25 -2.69
CA ALA A 575 -8.08 32.33 -4.00
C ALA A 575 -7.99 33.74 -4.59
N LEU A 576 -7.22 33.89 -5.68
CA LEU A 576 -7.02 35.15 -6.37
C LEU A 576 -7.54 35.05 -7.80
N ASN A 577 -8.59 35.82 -8.09
CA ASN A 577 -9.15 35.90 -9.44
C ASN A 577 -8.28 36.72 -10.39
N ASN A 578 -7.51 37.68 -9.86
CA ASN A 578 -6.55 38.48 -10.61
C ASN A 578 -5.30 38.74 -9.74
N ILE A 579 -4.19 38.10 -10.08
CA ILE A 579 -2.94 38.20 -9.33
C ILE A 579 -2.29 39.60 -9.42
N TYR A 580 -2.62 40.38 -10.45
CA TYR A 580 -2.09 41.73 -10.69
C TYR A 580 -2.86 42.84 -9.95
N SER A 581 -3.92 42.49 -9.23
CA SER A 581 -4.73 43.46 -8.49
C SER A 581 -4.05 44.02 -7.24
N HIS A 582 -3.08 43.30 -6.66
CA HIS A 582 -2.30 43.76 -5.52
C HIS A 582 -0.87 44.14 -5.94
N ALA A 583 -0.29 45.11 -5.22
CA ALA A 583 1.09 45.52 -5.44
C ALA A 583 2.07 44.40 -5.00
N MET A 584 2.61 43.65 -5.97
CA MET A 584 3.66 42.65 -5.73
C MET A 584 5.07 43.27 -5.84
N GLU A 585 5.94 42.93 -4.89
CA GLU A 585 7.36 43.27 -4.92
C GLU A 585 8.21 42.20 -5.67
N ASN A 586 9.42 42.57 -6.05
CA ASN A 586 10.41 41.60 -6.55
C ASN A 586 10.97 40.78 -5.37
N PRO A 587 11.08 39.44 -5.48
CA PRO A 587 11.11 38.63 -6.71
C PRO A 587 9.77 37.96 -7.13
N ALA A 588 8.70 38.01 -6.32
CA ALA A 588 7.43 37.33 -6.61
C ALA A 588 6.78 37.84 -7.91
N ARG A 589 6.85 39.15 -8.16
CA ARG A 589 6.33 39.77 -9.38
C ARG A 589 6.98 39.20 -10.65
N VAL A 590 8.31 39.01 -10.65
CA VAL A 590 9.03 38.44 -11.80
C VAL A 590 8.61 36.99 -12.04
N PHE A 591 8.46 36.20 -10.97
CA PHE A 591 8.00 34.82 -11.05
C PHE A 591 6.64 34.73 -11.75
N PHE A 592 5.62 35.44 -11.26
CA PHE A 592 4.26 35.33 -11.82
C PHE A 592 4.11 35.91 -13.23
N LEU A 593 4.92 36.94 -13.58
CA LEU A 593 5.00 37.46 -14.95
C LEU A 593 5.63 36.44 -15.90
N HIS A 594 6.75 35.83 -15.51
CA HIS A 594 7.43 34.81 -16.32
C HIS A 594 6.55 33.57 -16.52
N THR A 595 5.79 33.18 -15.49
CA THR A 595 4.86 32.05 -15.57
C THR A 595 3.53 32.37 -16.25
N GLN A 596 3.33 33.64 -16.64
CA GLN A 596 2.10 34.20 -17.20
C GLN A 596 0.85 33.92 -16.35
N THR A 597 1.00 33.82 -15.03
CA THR A 597 -0.12 33.49 -14.14
C THR A 597 -1.05 34.70 -14.03
N LYS A 598 -2.34 34.49 -14.24
CA LYS A 598 -3.39 35.52 -14.18
C LYS A 598 -4.28 35.32 -12.95
N SER A 599 -4.63 34.08 -12.65
CA SER A 599 -5.41 33.69 -11.45
C SER A 599 -4.71 32.55 -10.73
N LEU A 600 -4.84 32.53 -9.40
CA LEU A 600 -4.16 31.60 -8.50
C LEU A 600 -5.16 31.02 -7.50
N LEU A 601 -5.08 29.72 -7.27
CA LEU A 601 -5.70 29.05 -6.13
C LEU A 601 -4.62 28.27 -5.40
N ALA A 602 -4.36 28.54 -4.13
CA ALA A 602 -3.27 27.91 -3.40
C ALA A 602 -3.69 27.52 -1.97
N ILE A 603 -3.19 26.38 -1.50
CA ILE A 603 -3.45 25.86 -0.15
C ILE A 603 -2.20 25.17 0.40
N LYS A 604 -1.98 25.30 1.72
CA LYS A 604 -0.95 24.51 2.41
C LYS A 604 -1.39 23.06 2.55
N THR A 605 -0.44 22.14 2.38
CA THR A 605 -0.65 20.72 2.67
C THR A 605 -0.09 20.39 4.04
N CYS A 606 -0.81 19.55 4.79
CA CYS A 606 -0.43 19.20 6.15
C CYS A 606 -0.50 17.69 6.36
N HIS A 607 0.34 17.17 7.26
CA HIS A 607 0.24 15.82 7.78
C HIS A 607 0.42 15.85 9.29
N GLN A 608 -0.56 15.30 10.03
CA GLN A 608 -0.59 15.32 11.51
C GLN A 608 -0.40 16.73 12.11
N GLY A 609 -1.00 17.75 11.49
CA GLY A 609 -0.93 19.15 11.94
C GLY A 609 0.34 19.90 11.55
N ASN A 610 1.33 19.24 10.93
CA ASN A 610 2.55 19.89 10.45
C ASN A 610 2.44 20.21 8.95
N THR A 611 2.75 21.45 8.58
CA THR A 611 2.81 21.87 7.17
C THR A 611 4.01 21.23 6.47
N ASN A 612 3.76 20.58 5.34
CA ASN A 612 4.78 19.86 4.57
C ASN A 612 4.89 20.29 3.10
N GLY A 613 4.02 21.18 2.64
CA GLY A 613 4.04 21.66 1.26
C GLY A 613 2.97 22.70 0.93
N ILE A 614 2.95 23.08 -0.35
CA ILE A 614 1.93 23.95 -0.96
C ILE A 614 1.42 23.26 -2.22
N LEU A 615 0.10 23.16 -2.35
CA LEU A 615 -0.60 22.77 -3.57
C LEU A 615 -1.17 24.05 -4.22
N ALA A 616 -0.92 24.28 -5.51
CA ALA A 616 -1.43 25.45 -6.21
C ALA A 616 -1.89 25.17 -7.64
N LEU A 617 -2.97 25.85 -8.07
CA LEU A 617 -3.47 25.91 -9.43
C LEU A 617 -3.23 27.30 -10.02
N HIS A 618 -2.61 27.34 -11.20
CA HIS A 618 -2.40 28.58 -11.94
C HIS A 618 -3.28 28.57 -13.20
N GLN A 619 -4.01 29.65 -13.43
CA GLN A 619 -4.65 29.94 -14.71
C GLN A 619 -3.81 30.99 -15.45
N CYS A 620 -3.36 30.68 -16.66
CA CYS A 620 -2.42 31.52 -17.40
C CYS A 620 -3.03 32.15 -18.67
N ASP A 621 -3.95 31.45 -19.32
CA ASP A 621 -4.62 31.89 -20.55
C ASP A 621 -5.67 32.99 -20.28
N ARG A 622 -6.44 32.89 -19.19
CA ARG A 622 -7.54 33.82 -18.84
C ARG A 622 -7.59 34.14 -17.35
N PHE A 623 -8.31 35.20 -17.01
CA PHE A 623 -8.74 35.44 -15.62
C PHE A 623 -9.89 34.49 -15.29
N ARG A 624 -9.79 33.80 -14.15
CA ARG A 624 -10.77 32.83 -13.66
C ARG A 624 -11.35 33.31 -12.34
N GLN A 625 -12.66 33.21 -12.21
CA GLN A 625 -13.32 33.28 -10.91
C GLN A 625 -13.47 31.86 -10.38
N TRP A 626 -12.94 31.61 -9.19
CA TRP A 626 -13.04 30.30 -8.54
C TRP A 626 -14.40 30.17 -7.85
N SER A 627 -15.13 29.09 -8.15
CA SER A 627 -16.42 28.83 -7.50
C SER A 627 -16.22 28.29 -6.07
N ALA A 628 -17.25 28.41 -5.22
CA ALA A 628 -17.21 27.83 -3.87
C ALA A 628 -16.98 26.30 -3.92
N ASP A 629 -17.62 25.62 -4.88
CA ASP A 629 -17.46 24.18 -5.10
C ASP A 629 -16.04 23.77 -5.50
N GLU A 630 -15.37 24.57 -6.33
CA GLU A 630 -13.98 24.34 -6.73
C GLU A 630 -13.05 24.51 -5.52
N ILE A 631 -13.29 25.53 -4.71
CA ILE A 631 -12.54 25.79 -3.48
C ILE A 631 -12.69 24.62 -2.51
N ASP A 632 -13.92 24.15 -2.27
CA ASP A 632 -14.18 23.04 -1.34
C ASP A 632 -13.54 21.73 -1.80
N LEU A 633 -13.64 21.40 -3.10
CA LEU A 633 -12.98 20.23 -3.67
C LEU A 633 -11.45 20.35 -3.56
N PHE A 634 -10.89 21.54 -3.81
CA PHE A 634 -9.46 21.78 -3.72
C PHE A 634 -8.94 21.66 -2.29
N CYS A 635 -9.69 22.17 -1.31
CA CYS A 635 -9.42 21.98 0.11
C CYS A 635 -9.40 20.49 0.49
N ALA A 636 -10.41 19.71 0.04
CA ALA A 636 -10.48 18.28 0.32
C ALA A 636 -9.32 17.48 -0.31
N LEU A 637 -8.71 17.98 -1.39
CA LEU A 637 -7.56 17.35 -2.05
C LEU A 637 -6.23 17.66 -1.37
N ALA A 638 -6.14 18.70 -0.54
CA ALA A 638 -4.92 19.06 0.17
C ALA A 638 -4.48 17.97 1.17
N ASP A 639 -5.43 17.29 1.82
CA ASP A 639 -5.17 16.24 2.80
C ASP A 639 -4.49 15.00 2.18
N PRO A 640 -5.05 14.36 1.12
CA PRO A 640 -4.36 13.28 0.42
C PRO A 640 -2.96 13.65 -0.08
N VAL A 641 -2.78 14.88 -0.58
CA VAL A 641 -1.47 15.36 -1.06
C VAL A 641 -0.50 15.54 0.11
N GLY A 642 -0.97 16.03 1.26
CA GLY A 642 -0.21 16.11 2.50
C GLY A 642 0.27 14.74 2.98
N VAL A 643 -0.59 13.71 2.94
CA VAL A 643 -0.20 12.32 3.22
C VAL A 643 0.87 11.84 2.24
N GLY A 644 0.71 12.13 0.95
CA GLY A 644 1.69 11.79 -0.08
C GLY A 644 3.07 12.39 0.18
N HIS A 645 3.14 13.66 0.58
CA HIS A 645 4.40 14.31 0.98
C HIS A 645 5.10 13.59 2.13
N ALA A 646 4.36 13.22 3.18
CA ALA A 646 4.92 12.51 4.33
C ALA A 646 5.46 11.12 3.94
N GLN A 647 4.72 10.40 3.09
CA GLN A 647 5.14 9.10 2.59
C GLN A 647 6.46 9.17 1.81
N VAL A 648 6.57 10.16 0.91
CA VAL A 648 7.80 10.40 0.13
C VAL A 648 8.98 10.67 1.06
N GLN A 649 8.81 11.53 2.05
CA GLN A 649 9.88 11.86 2.99
C GLN A 649 10.31 10.64 3.83
N GLN A 650 9.37 9.79 4.22
CA GLN A 650 9.67 8.58 4.98
C GLN A 650 10.45 7.56 4.14
N LEU A 651 10.05 7.35 2.88
CA LEU A 651 10.77 6.47 1.95
C LEU A 651 12.20 6.96 1.67
N GLU A 652 12.37 8.27 1.44
CA GLU A 652 13.70 8.88 1.27
C GLU A 652 14.59 8.65 2.51
N ALA A 653 14.03 8.81 3.72
CA ALA A 653 14.76 8.60 4.97
C ALA A 653 15.15 7.11 5.19
N GLU A 654 14.24 6.19 4.91
CA GLU A 654 14.49 4.75 5.03
C GLU A 654 15.60 4.29 4.06
N GLN A 655 15.59 4.79 2.82
CA GLN A 655 16.65 4.50 1.84
C GLN A 655 18.03 4.98 2.32
N GLN A 656 18.11 6.21 2.84
CA GLN A 656 19.36 6.74 3.39
C GLN A 656 19.85 5.92 4.58
N GLN A 657 18.95 5.51 5.47
CA GLN A 657 19.30 4.69 6.63
C GLN A 657 19.79 3.30 6.21
N ARG A 658 19.16 2.68 5.21
CA ARG A 658 19.59 1.39 4.66
C ARG A 658 20.98 1.47 4.04
N GLN A 659 21.25 2.50 3.25
CA GLN A 659 22.57 2.73 2.67
C GLN A 659 23.65 2.93 3.75
N ALA A 660 23.34 3.71 4.80
CA ALA A 660 24.27 3.89 5.92
C ALA A 660 24.54 2.57 6.68
N LEU A 661 23.52 1.72 6.84
CA LEU A 661 23.66 0.41 7.48
C LEU A 661 24.50 -0.55 6.62
N GLU A 662 24.27 -0.59 5.31
CA GLU A 662 25.05 -1.42 4.38
C GLU A 662 26.52 -0.99 4.36
N ALA A 663 26.80 0.32 4.35
CA ALA A 663 28.15 0.85 4.47
C ALA A 663 28.83 0.47 5.81
N ALA A 664 28.08 0.49 6.91
CA ALA A 664 28.59 0.07 8.22
C ALA A 664 28.88 -1.44 8.27
N LYS A 665 28.00 -2.27 7.69
CA LYS A 665 28.21 -3.72 7.59
C LYS A 665 29.44 -4.06 6.78
N ALA A 666 29.62 -3.44 5.60
CA ALA A 666 30.79 -3.66 4.75
C ALA A 666 32.10 -3.35 5.47
N LYS A 667 32.12 -2.34 6.37
CA LYS A 667 33.30 -2.03 7.20
C LYS A 667 33.59 -3.13 8.23
N ILE A 668 32.56 -3.70 8.84
CA ILE A 668 32.69 -4.80 9.80
C ILE A 668 33.17 -6.07 9.10
N GLU A 669 32.59 -6.41 7.95
CA GLU A 669 32.95 -7.60 7.16
C GLU A 669 34.43 -7.59 6.79
N LYS A 670 34.95 -6.46 6.27
CA LYS A 670 36.40 -6.29 6.01
C LYS A 670 37.27 -6.55 7.25
N THR A 671 36.80 -6.13 8.43
CA THR A 671 37.53 -6.35 9.69
C THR A 671 37.48 -7.82 10.11
N CYS A 672 36.38 -8.52 9.84
CA CYS A 672 36.23 -9.94 10.12
C CYS A 672 37.05 -10.81 9.17
N GLU A 673 37.13 -10.46 7.88
CA GLU A 673 37.95 -11.16 6.88
C GLU A 673 39.43 -11.14 7.27
N ALA A 674 39.99 -9.97 7.58
CA ALA A 674 41.38 -9.84 8.03
C ALA A 674 41.66 -10.67 9.32
N LYS A 675 40.70 -10.73 10.25
CA LYS A 675 40.81 -11.60 11.44
C LYS A 675 40.78 -13.10 11.11
N GLY A 676 40.02 -13.50 10.09
CA GLY A 676 39.95 -14.88 9.62
C GLY A 676 41.25 -15.33 8.97
N GLU A 677 41.81 -14.50 8.09
CA GLU A 677 43.11 -14.72 7.45
C GLU A 677 44.23 -14.83 8.48
N PHE A 678 44.21 -13.99 9.53
CA PHE A 678 45.14 -14.09 10.66
C PHE A 678 45.10 -15.47 11.34
N ILE A 679 43.91 -15.96 11.71
CA ILE A 679 43.78 -17.26 12.41
C ILE A 679 44.28 -18.41 11.51
N ALA A 680 44.02 -18.33 10.21
CA ALA A 680 44.50 -19.31 9.25
C ALA A 680 46.04 -19.32 9.14
N SER A 681 46.66 -18.14 9.02
CA SER A 681 48.12 -17.98 8.95
C SER A 681 48.82 -18.48 10.23
N LEU A 682 48.31 -18.09 11.40
CA LEU A 682 48.81 -18.56 12.70
C LEU A 682 48.77 -20.10 12.79
N GLY A 683 47.70 -20.71 12.30
CA GLY A 683 47.57 -22.16 12.27
C GLY A 683 48.63 -22.84 11.39
N HIS A 684 49.12 -22.18 10.35
CA HIS A 684 50.20 -22.69 9.49
C HIS A 684 51.58 -22.52 10.15
N GLU A 685 51.87 -21.33 10.70
CA GLU A 685 53.17 -21.06 11.35
C GLU A 685 53.39 -21.88 12.63
N LEU A 686 52.32 -22.27 13.34
CA LEU A 686 52.42 -23.20 14.48
C LEU A 686 52.62 -24.66 14.04
N ARG A 687 52.03 -25.07 12.91
CA ARG A 687 52.08 -26.47 12.45
C ARG A 687 53.46 -26.87 11.95
N THR A 688 54.18 -25.99 11.28
CA THR A 688 55.51 -26.27 10.70
C THR A 688 56.57 -26.69 11.75
N PRO A 689 56.86 -25.89 12.80
CA PRO A 689 57.81 -26.28 13.84
C PRO A 689 57.31 -27.48 14.64
N LEU A 690 56.00 -27.57 14.91
CA LEU A 690 55.42 -28.71 15.63
C LEU A 690 55.59 -30.03 14.87
N ASN A 691 55.39 -30.02 13.56
CA ASN A 691 55.59 -31.19 12.71
C ASN A 691 57.08 -31.60 12.64
N ALA A 692 57.99 -30.64 12.64
CA ALA A 692 59.43 -30.93 12.72
C ALA A 692 59.79 -31.57 14.07
N ILE A 693 59.31 -31.02 15.18
CA ILE A 693 59.51 -31.58 16.54
C ILE A 693 59.01 -33.02 16.61
N LEU A 694 57.76 -33.26 16.20
CA LEU A 694 57.15 -34.58 16.24
C LEU A 694 57.83 -35.56 15.28
N GLY A 695 58.14 -35.13 14.06
CA GLY A 695 58.77 -35.96 13.03
C GLY A 695 60.18 -36.42 13.43
N PHE A 696 61.04 -35.50 13.86
CA PHE A 696 62.39 -35.85 14.30
C PHE A 696 62.37 -36.65 15.61
N SER A 697 61.46 -36.34 16.54
CA SER A 697 61.30 -37.14 17.76
C SER A 697 60.85 -38.58 17.47
N GLN A 698 59.96 -38.79 16.50
CA GLN A 698 59.52 -40.13 16.07
C GLN A 698 60.63 -40.91 15.35
N LEU A 699 61.40 -40.26 14.48
CA LEU A 699 62.54 -40.88 13.80
C LEU A 699 63.61 -41.31 14.82
N MET A 700 63.90 -40.47 15.81
CA MET A 700 64.83 -40.82 16.91
C MET A 700 64.31 -41.95 17.78
N ALA A 701 62.99 -42.07 17.97
CA ALA A 701 62.39 -43.18 18.74
C ALA A 701 62.44 -44.53 18.00
N GLN A 702 62.55 -44.50 16.66
CA GLN A 702 62.60 -45.70 15.81
C GLN A 702 64.02 -46.17 15.51
N ASP A 703 65.03 -45.29 15.61
CA ASP A 703 66.44 -45.59 15.34
C ASP A 703 67.17 -46.00 16.64
N THR A 704 67.79 -47.18 16.65
CA THR A 704 68.55 -47.72 17.79
C THR A 704 70.06 -47.45 17.69
N ALA A 705 70.51 -46.69 16.67
CA ALA A 705 71.91 -46.38 16.44
C ALA A 705 72.44 -45.15 17.24
N THR A 706 73.77 -44.99 17.23
CA THR A 706 74.60 -44.15 18.12
C THR A 706 74.25 -42.65 18.20
N VAL A 707 74.53 -42.07 19.37
CA VAL A 707 74.35 -40.64 19.77
C VAL A 707 74.75 -39.61 18.70
N GLY A 708 75.76 -39.90 17.87
CA GLY A 708 76.24 -39.00 16.82
C GLY A 708 75.25 -38.74 15.67
N ARG A 709 74.33 -39.68 15.37
CA ARG A 709 73.29 -39.48 14.34
C ARG A 709 72.07 -38.71 14.86
N HIS A 710 71.83 -38.73 16.17
CA HIS A 710 70.70 -38.04 16.80
C HIS A 710 70.98 -36.57 17.08
N LEU A 711 72.25 -36.16 17.13
CA LEU A 711 72.62 -34.77 17.44
C LEU A 711 72.04 -33.73 16.46
N PRO A 712 72.04 -33.93 15.13
CA PRO A 712 71.40 -33.01 14.19
C PRO A 712 69.87 -32.95 14.37
N MET A 713 69.23 -34.09 14.64
CA MET A 713 67.78 -34.16 14.86
C MET A 713 67.38 -33.46 16.16
N LEU A 714 68.14 -33.63 17.24
CA LEU A 714 67.96 -32.90 18.51
C LEU A 714 68.14 -31.40 18.33
N ARG A 715 69.12 -30.97 17.53
CA ARG A 715 69.29 -29.55 17.18
C ARG A 715 68.06 -29.01 16.47
N THR A 716 67.55 -29.71 15.45
CA THR A 716 66.34 -29.28 14.73
C THR A 716 65.10 -29.25 15.64
N ILE A 717 64.96 -30.20 16.58
CA ILE A 717 63.89 -30.16 17.59
C ILE A 717 64.02 -28.92 18.47
N ASN A 718 65.22 -28.62 18.98
CA ASN A 718 65.44 -27.47 19.86
C ASN A 718 65.23 -26.14 19.13
N GLU A 719 65.76 -26.01 17.92
CA GLU A 719 65.55 -24.84 17.04
C GLU A 719 64.05 -24.64 16.73
N SER A 720 63.32 -25.72 16.47
CA SER A 720 61.86 -25.66 16.23
C SER A 720 61.08 -25.28 17.49
N GLY A 721 61.52 -25.74 18.66
CA GLY A 721 60.94 -25.39 19.96
C GLY A 721 61.14 -23.93 20.32
N GLU A 722 62.37 -23.42 20.16
CA GLU A 722 62.70 -22.00 20.36
C GLU A 722 61.89 -21.10 19.40
N HIS A 723 61.72 -21.52 18.15
CA HIS A 723 60.88 -20.81 17.19
C HIS A 723 59.41 -20.74 17.63
N LEU A 724 58.86 -21.83 18.15
CA LEU A 724 57.48 -21.89 18.64
C LEU A 724 57.25 -20.97 19.84
N VAL A 725 58.19 -20.95 20.80
CA VAL A 725 58.10 -20.06 21.97
C VAL A 725 58.10 -18.60 21.54
N LYS A 726 58.99 -18.22 20.62
CA LYS A 726 59.05 -16.86 20.08
C LYS A 726 57.73 -16.46 19.39
N LEU A 727 57.15 -17.37 18.59
CA LEU A 727 55.85 -17.17 17.94
C LEU A 727 54.73 -16.89 18.96
N ILE A 728 54.68 -17.67 20.04
CA ILE A 728 53.68 -17.50 21.10
C ILE A 728 53.88 -16.15 21.80
N ASP A 729 55.12 -15.78 22.10
CA ASP A 729 55.45 -14.50 22.73
C ASP A 729 55.06 -13.31 21.84
N ASP A 730 55.30 -13.38 20.53
CA ASP A 730 54.91 -12.35 19.57
C ASP A 730 53.37 -12.19 19.53
N VAL A 731 52.62 -13.29 19.49
CA VAL A 731 51.15 -13.28 19.52
C VAL A 731 50.63 -12.71 20.84
N MET A 732 51.24 -13.07 21.97
CA MET A 732 50.87 -12.55 23.28
C MET A 732 51.20 -11.07 23.44
N ALA A 733 52.32 -10.61 22.90
CA ALA A 733 52.69 -9.20 22.88
C ALA A 733 51.68 -8.39 22.05
N MET A 734 51.32 -8.90 20.87
CA MET A 734 50.33 -8.30 19.98
C MET A 734 48.94 -8.23 20.65
N ALA A 735 48.46 -9.31 21.27
CA ALA A 735 47.19 -9.32 21.99
C ALA A 735 47.16 -8.33 23.17
N LYS A 736 48.26 -8.17 23.90
CA LYS A 736 48.39 -7.16 24.97
C LYS A 736 48.36 -5.72 24.43
N LEU A 737 48.97 -5.48 23.26
CA LEU A 737 48.98 -4.19 22.58
C LEU A 737 47.58 -3.82 22.05
N GLU A 738 46.87 -4.76 21.39
CA GLU A 738 45.50 -4.53 20.89
C GLU A 738 44.48 -4.28 22.01
N ALA A 739 44.62 -5.01 23.13
CA ALA A 739 43.76 -4.81 24.30
C ALA A 739 44.06 -3.51 25.06
N GLY A 740 45.07 -2.73 24.65
CA GLY A 740 45.53 -1.54 25.36
C GLY A 740 46.09 -1.82 26.76
N ARG A 741 46.50 -3.07 27.04
CA ARG A 741 46.99 -3.53 28.34
C ARG A 741 48.52 -3.50 28.45
N ALA A 742 49.22 -3.20 27.37
CA ALA A 742 50.67 -3.02 27.39
C ALA A 742 51.05 -1.75 28.18
N THR A 743 51.85 -1.92 29.23
CA THR A 743 52.35 -0.81 30.06
C THR A 743 53.85 -0.60 29.84
N LEU A 744 54.31 0.65 30.03
CA LEU A 744 55.73 1.00 30.00
C LEU A 744 56.33 0.90 31.41
N THR A 745 57.46 0.22 31.54
CA THR A 745 58.30 0.20 32.74
C THR A 745 59.47 1.15 32.54
N VAL A 746 59.29 2.41 32.95
CA VAL A 746 60.32 3.46 32.75
C VAL A 746 61.40 3.35 33.83
N GLU A 747 62.63 3.06 33.41
CA GLU A 747 63.81 2.86 34.25
C GLU A 747 65.02 3.67 33.74
N SER A 748 66.11 3.74 34.52
CA SER A 748 67.37 4.34 34.08
C SER A 748 68.18 3.32 33.27
N VAL A 749 68.49 3.66 32.02
CA VAL A 749 69.15 2.77 31.05
C VAL A 749 70.51 3.34 30.66
N ASP A 750 71.59 2.55 30.83
CA ASP A 750 72.89 2.81 30.19
C ASP A 750 72.79 2.49 28.69
N LEU A 751 72.52 3.51 27.88
CA LEU A 751 72.39 3.39 26.43
C LEU A 751 73.69 2.94 25.79
N ALA A 752 74.84 3.38 26.33
CA ALA A 752 76.16 2.99 25.82
C ALA A 752 76.43 1.49 26.07
N GLY A 753 76.07 1.00 27.25
CA GLY A 753 76.10 -0.42 27.59
C GLY A 753 75.16 -1.25 26.74
N MET A 754 73.92 -0.78 26.53
CA MET A 754 72.93 -1.47 25.70
C MET A 754 73.40 -1.65 24.25
N LEU A 755 73.91 -0.59 23.62
CA LEU A 755 74.43 -0.65 22.25
C LEU A 755 75.65 -1.58 22.12
N ARG A 756 76.55 -1.59 23.12
CA ARG A 756 77.66 -2.55 23.18
C ARG A 756 77.15 -3.99 23.28
N SER A 757 76.21 -4.24 24.19
CA SER A 757 75.57 -5.56 24.34
C SER A 757 74.89 -6.01 23.05
N LEU A 758 74.21 -5.12 22.32
CA LEU A 758 73.62 -5.44 21.02
C LEU A 758 74.66 -5.84 19.98
N ARG A 759 75.79 -5.11 19.90
CA ARG A 759 76.91 -5.50 19.03
C ARG A 759 77.40 -6.90 19.38
N ASP A 760 77.56 -7.19 20.67
CA ASP A 760 78.13 -8.46 21.13
C ASP A 760 77.19 -9.64 20.82
N VAL A 761 75.87 -9.45 20.95
CA VAL A 761 74.84 -10.46 20.59
C VAL A 761 74.89 -10.81 19.10
N PHE A 762 75.04 -9.83 18.22
CA PHE A 762 75.06 -10.07 16.78
C PHE A 762 76.45 -10.34 16.20
N PHE A 763 77.53 -10.15 16.99
CA PHE A 763 78.91 -10.23 16.53
C PHE A 763 79.25 -11.58 15.86
N LEU A 764 78.84 -12.69 16.47
CA LEU A 764 79.12 -14.01 15.92
C LEU A 764 78.34 -14.25 14.61
N GLN A 765 77.07 -13.86 14.57
CA GLN A 765 76.23 -13.99 13.38
C GLN A 765 76.76 -13.16 12.20
N THR A 766 77.16 -11.91 12.46
CA THR A 766 77.76 -11.05 11.45
C THR A 766 79.12 -11.57 11.01
N LYS A 767 79.93 -12.12 11.93
CA LYS A 767 81.24 -12.71 11.60
C LYS A 767 81.12 -13.98 10.75
N ILE A 768 80.16 -14.86 11.04
CA ILE A 768 79.89 -16.07 10.24
C ILE A 768 79.46 -15.68 8.82
N LYS A 769 78.63 -14.64 8.67
CA LYS A 769 78.19 -14.13 7.37
C LYS A 769 79.20 -13.18 6.68
N GLY A 770 80.31 -12.83 7.33
CA GLY A 770 81.27 -11.85 6.79
C GLY A 770 80.75 -10.40 6.71
N LEU A 771 79.72 -10.05 7.48
CA LEU A 771 79.13 -8.72 7.52
C LEU A 771 79.88 -7.79 8.48
N ASN A 772 80.05 -6.52 8.09
CA ASN A 772 80.62 -5.49 8.97
C ASN A 772 79.52 -4.77 9.76
N LEU A 773 79.50 -4.94 11.09
CA LEU A 773 78.57 -4.25 11.98
C LEU A 773 79.23 -3.03 12.64
N THR A 774 78.72 -1.85 12.34
CA THR A 774 79.22 -0.57 12.88
C THR A 774 78.16 0.10 13.76
N ILE A 775 78.59 0.66 14.89
CA ILE A 775 77.73 1.45 15.77
C ILE A 775 78.35 2.83 15.90
N ASP A 776 77.59 3.84 15.50
CA ASP A 776 77.95 5.25 15.52
C ASP A 776 76.98 6.00 16.44
N ARG A 777 77.50 6.43 17.59
CA ARG A 777 76.77 7.25 18.56
C ARG A 777 77.38 8.64 18.58
N ASP A 778 76.57 9.65 18.33
CA ASP A 778 77.00 11.04 18.40
C ASP A 778 77.27 11.48 19.85
N ASP A 779 78.22 12.40 20.03
CA ASP A 779 78.61 12.96 21.33
C ASP A 779 77.44 13.74 21.98
N SER A 780 76.49 14.19 21.15
CA SER A 780 75.26 14.85 21.60
C SER A 780 74.30 13.92 22.35
N VAL A 781 74.46 12.59 22.25
CA VAL A 781 73.57 11.60 22.87
C VAL A 781 74.01 11.27 24.31
N PRO A 782 73.13 11.40 25.31
CA PRO A 782 73.47 11.08 26.70
C PRO A 782 73.76 9.58 26.87
N SER A 783 74.72 9.27 27.75
CA SER A 783 75.06 7.88 28.07
C SER A 783 73.97 7.17 28.85
N HIS A 784 73.20 7.90 29.66
CA HIS A 784 72.10 7.39 30.47
C HIS A 784 70.80 8.11 30.13
N ILE A 785 69.74 7.34 29.91
CA ILE A 785 68.40 7.83 29.57
C ILE A 785 67.36 7.17 30.47
N ARG A 786 66.25 7.85 30.75
CA ARG A 786 65.07 7.21 31.32
C ARG A 786 64.08 6.81 30.23
N THR A 787 63.87 5.51 30.09
CA THR A 787 62.94 4.89 29.14
C THR A 787 62.64 3.45 29.56
N ASP A 788 61.84 2.72 28.77
CA ASP A 788 61.65 1.29 28.93
C ASP A 788 62.78 0.53 28.22
N GLY A 789 63.77 0.09 29.00
CA GLY A 789 64.96 -0.57 28.46
C GLY A 789 64.66 -1.90 27.77
N GLY A 790 63.70 -2.67 28.30
CA GLY A 790 63.26 -3.94 27.73
C GLY A 790 62.63 -3.77 26.35
N LYS A 791 61.67 -2.86 26.22
CA LYS A 791 60.97 -2.60 24.94
C LYS A 791 61.90 -1.95 23.92
N LEU A 792 62.77 -1.02 24.33
CA LEU A 792 63.76 -0.42 23.43
C LEU A 792 64.73 -1.49 22.89
N ARG A 793 65.23 -2.37 23.77
CA ARG A 793 66.06 -3.50 23.36
C ARG A 793 65.32 -4.40 22.37
N GLN A 794 64.04 -4.70 22.62
CA GLN A 794 63.21 -5.53 21.73
C GLN A 794 63.09 -4.91 20.32
N VAL A 795 62.81 -3.61 20.22
CA VAL A 795 62.78 -2.88 18.93
C VAL A 795 64.13 -3.00 18.22
N LEU A 796 65.24 -2.75 18.94
CA LEU A 796 66.58 -2.80 18.36
C LEU A 796 66.99 -4.21 17.91
N VAL A 797 66.69 -5.24 18.71
CA VAL A 797 66.94 -6.65 18.35
C VAL A 797 66.14 -7.05 17.11
N ASN A 798 64.88 -6.62 17.00
CA ASN A 798 64.03 -6.91 15.86
C ASN A 798 64.57 -6.26 14.57
N LEU A 799 64.92 -4.97 14.62
CA LEU A 799 65.41 -4.25 13.45
C LEU A 799 66.81 -4.69 13.02
N VAL A 800 67.74 -4.84 13.97
CA VAL A 800 69.11 -5.32 13.69
C VAL A 800 69.09 -6.79 13.28
N GLY A 801 68.23 -7.61 13.90
CA GLY A 801 68.04 -8.99 13.50
C GLY A 801 67.51 -9.12 12.07
N ASN A 802 66.57 -8.25 11.66
CA ASN A 802 66.13 -8.18 10.26
C ASN A 802 67.27 -7.80 9.32
N ALA A 803 68.06 -6.78 9.66
CA ALA A 803 69.23 -6.39 8.86
C ALA A 803 70.22 -7.56 8.70
N VAL A 804 70.62 -8.23 9.79
CA VAL A 804 71.53 -9.40 9.74
C VAL A 804 70.93 -10.56 8.94
N LYS A 805 69.62 -10.74 9.02
CA LYS A 805 68.92 -11.82 8.31
C LYS A 805 68.95 -11.60 6.80
N PHE A 806 68.61 -10.40 6.33
CA PHE A 806 68.42 -10.11 4.91
C PHE A 806 69.67 -9.60 4.18
N THR A 807 70.72 -9.20 4.88
CA THR A 807 72.02 -8.90 4.27
C THR A 807 72.86 -10.18 4.17
N GLU A 808 73.27 -10.54 2.95
CA GLU A 808 74.17 -11.67 2.69
C GLU A 808 75.64 -11.23 2.67
N GLU A 809 75.94 -10.11 2.00
CA GLU A 809 77.27 -9.51 1.92
C GLU A 809 77.17 -7.98 2.15
N GLY A 810 78.19 -7.39 2.79
CA GLY A 810 78.27 -5.95 3.00
C GLY A 810 78.28 -5.52 4.47
N SER A 811 77.51 -4.49 4.81
CA SER A 811 77.58 -3.85 6.14
C SER A 811 76.22 -3.49 6.72
N ILE A 812 76.17 -3.47 8.05
CA ILE A 812 75.05 -2.98 8.84
C ILE A 812 75.57 -1.85 9.72
N SER A 813 74.88 -0.72 9.75
CA SER A 813 75.23 0.44 10.55
C SER A 813 74.09 0.88 11.43
N ILE A 814 74.39 1.08 12.72
CA ILE A 814 73.45 1.59 13.72
C ILE A 814 73.90 3.01 14.07
N ARG A 815 73.10 4.02 13.74
CA ARG A 815 73.37 5.43 14.08
C ARG A 815 72.40 5.92 15.13
N VAL A 816 72.92 6.57 16.17
CA VAL A 816 72.10 7.22 17.21
C VAL A 816 72.47 8.69 17.30
N ARG A 817 71.47 9.56 17.18
CA ARG A 817 71.59 11.02 17.17
C ARG A 817 70.60 11.65 18.15
N SER A 818 71.00 12.73 18.82
CA SER A 818 70.08 13.55 19.62
C SER A 818 69.51 14.67 18.75
N GLU A 819 68.19 14.79 18.69
CA GLU A 819 67.49 15.85 17.95
C GLU A 819 66.96 16.91 18.92
N VAL A 820 67.85 17.78 19.40
CA VAL A 820 67.49 18.82 20.40
C VAL A 820 66.75 20.01 19.76
N GLN A 821 66.84 20.24 18.46
CA GLN A 821 66.26 21.41 17.77
C GLN A 821 65.92 21.10 16.30
N ARG A 822 64.69 20.67 15.95
CA ARG A 822 64.03 20.91 14.62
C ARG A 822 62.70 20.18 14.31
N LEU A 823 62.00 19.53 15.23
CA LEU A 823 60.69 18.91 14.90
C LEU A 823 59.54 19.93 14.95
N GLU A 824 59.42 20.71 13.87
CA GLU A 824 58.38 21.73 13.63
C GLU A 824 56.94 21.19 13.71
N LYS A 825 56.09 21.86 14.49
CA LYS A 825 54.61 22.01 14.43
C LYS A 825 53.67 20.79 14.35
N ARG A 826 54.06 19.65 13.79
CA ARG A 826 53.22 18.43 13.69
C ARG A 826 53.26 17.57 14.95
N LEU A 827 54.41 17.51 15.62
CA LEU A 827 54.58 16.73 16.85
C LEU A 827 54.07 17.46 18.09
N GLU A 828 54.10 18.80 18.15
CA GLU A 828 53.55 19.59 19.27
C GLU A 828 52.10 19.22 19.60
N LYS A 829 51.23 19.05 18.60
CA LYS A 829 49.83 18.63 18.80
C LYS A 829 49.66 17.21 19.35
N ARG A 830 50.57 16.28 19.01
CA ARG A 830 50.57 14.92 19.56
C ARG A 830 51.18 14.88 20.97
N LEU A 831 52.19 15.71 21.21
CA LEU A 831 52.85 15.90 22.50
C LEU A 831 51.88 16.51 23.51
N GLU A 832 51.10 17.53 23.14
CA GLU A 832 50.09 18.18 23.99
C GLU A 832 49.12 17.14 24.57
N LYS A 833 48.60 16.26 23.70
CA LYS A 833 47.62 15.23 24.09
C LYS A 833 48.19 14.10 24.94
N HIS A 834 49.48 13.76 24.79
CA HIS A 834 50.16 12.72 25.58
C HIS A 834 50.75 13.26 26.89
N LEU A 835 51.24 14.50 26.90
CA LEU A 835 51.78 15.17 28.08
C LEU A 835 50.68 15.65 29.02
N GLU A 836 49.53 16.14 28.53
CA GLU A 836 48.37 16.51 29.38
C GLU A 836 47.94 15.36 30.29
N LYS A 837 47.98 14.11 29.78
CA LYS A 837 47.67 12.90 30.54
C LYS A 837 48.72 12.51 31.59
N ARG A 838 49.97 13.00 31.46
CA ARG A 838 51.09 12.68 32.37
C ARG A 838 51.43 13.83 33.33
N LEU A 839 51.09 15.08 32.99
CA LEU A 839 51.42 16.30 33.72
C LEU A 839 50.43 16.69 34.82
N GLU A 840 49.36 15.92 35.07
CA GLU A 840 48.40 16.16 36.16
C GLU A 840 49.02 16.08 37.58
N LYS A 841 50.30 15.71 37.71
CA LYS A 841 51.07 15.83 38.96
C LYS A 841 52.31 16.70 38.75
N GLY A 842 52.17 17.93 39.23
CA GLY A 842 53.07 19.08 39.10
C GLY A 842 54.56 18.81 38.93
N LEU A 843 55.14 19.47 37.93
CA LEU A 843 56.48 20.08 37.94
C LEU A 843 56.67 20.82 36.60
N GLU A 844 56.42 22.13 36.58
CA GLU A 844 56.75 23.00 35.43
C GLU A 844 58.27 23.11 35.15
N LYS A 845 59.12 22.49 35.99
CA LYS A 845 60.58 22.51 35.86
C LYS A 845 61.18 21.41 34.96
N THR A 846 60.42 20.42 34.49
CA THR A 846 60.97 19.21 33.83
C THR A 846 60.97 19.23 32.30
N ARG A 847 60.40 20.26 31.63
CA ARG A 847 60.40 20.34 30.15
C ARG A 847 61.81 20.36 29.52
N ALA A 848 62.83 20.78 30.28
CA ALA A 848 64.20 20.93 29.80
C ALA A 848 65.01 19.62 29.69
N ASN A 849 64.54 18.52 30.27
CA ASN A 849 65.29 17.25 30.30
C ASN A 849 64.77 16.20 29.30
N TRP A 850 63.72 16.48 28.54
CA TRP A 850 63.19 15.52 27.58
C TRP A 850 63.69 15.83 26.17
N GLU A 851 64.23 14.83 25.49
CA GLU A 851 64.74 14.96 24.13
C GLU A 851 64.33 13.76 23.27
N PHE A 852 64.26 13.97 21.96
CA PHE A 852 64.06 12.88 21.02
C PHE A 852 65.42 12.29 20.62
N LEU A 853 65.55 10.98 20.78
CA LEU A 853 66.66 10.25 20.19
C LEU A 853 66.19 9.59 18.90
N ARG A 854 66.94 9.84 17.82
CA ARG A 854 66.75 9.18 16.54
C ARG A 854 67.71 8.00 16.43
N PHE A 855 67.14 6.84 16.15
CA PHE A 855 67.85 5.61 15.83
C PHE A 855 67.69 5.32 14.36
N GLU A 856 68.79 5.00 13.68
CA GLU A 856 68.80 4.57 12.29
C GLU A 856 69.53 3.23 12.20
N ILE A 857 68.88 2.24 11.59
CA ILE A 857 69.46 0.95 11.26
C ILE A 857 69.50 0.88 9.75
N GLU A 858 70.71 0.93 9.19
CA GLU A 858 70.95 0.86 7.76
C GLU A 858 71.65 -0.45 7.40
N ASP A 859 71.14 -1.15 6.40
CA ASP A 859 71.71 -2.37 5.86
C ASP A 859 71.90 -2.28 4.34
N THR A 860 72.92 -2.98 3.84
CA THR A 860 73.24 -3.07 2.40
C THR A 860 72.62 -4.31 1.75
N GLY A 861 71.46 -4.75 2.23
CA GLY A 861 70.72 -5.91 1.74
C GLY A 861 70.03 -5.68 0.39
N PRO A 862 69.17 -6.60 -0.07
CA PRO A 862 68.55 -6.55 -1.40
C PRO A 862 67.61 -5.36 -1.64
N GLY A 863 67.24 -4.61 -0.58
CA GLY A 863 66.24 -3.55 -0.64
C GLY A 863 64.80 -4.10 -0.68
N ILE A 864 63.83 -3.21 -0.46
CA ILE A 864 62.39 -3.51 -0.40
C ILE A 864 61.69 -2.76 -1.55
N PRO A 865 60.90 -3.43 -2.40
CA PRO A 865 60.15 -2.79 -3.48
C PRO A 865 59.17 -1.73 -2.98
N LEU A 866 58.95 -0.68 -3.78
CA LEU A 866 57.99 0.40 -3.48
C LEU A 866 56.56 -0.11 -3.24
N GLU A 867 56.16 -1.15 -3.95
CA GLU A 867 54.82 -1.76 -3.84
C GLU A 867 54.58 -2.46 -2.50
N GLU A 868 55.65 -2.87 -1.80
CA GLU A 868 55.57 -3.56 -0.50
C GLU A 868 55.78 -2.60 0.68
N MET A 869 56.16 -1.35 0.43
CA MET A 869 56.54 -0.41 1.49
C MET A 869 55.38 -0.05 2.43
N ASP A 870 54.17 0.07 1.87
CA ASP A 870 52.98 0.47 2.62
C ASP A 870 52.48 -0.64 3.56
N CYS A 871 52.73 -1.91 3.24
CA CYS A 871 52.29 -3.07 4.03
C CYS A 871 53.34 -3.60 5.03
N LEU A 872 54.60 -3.13 5.01
CA LEU A 872 55.71 -3.63 5.85
C LEU A 872 55.44 -3.68 7.36
N PHE A 873 54.58 -2.81 7.84
CA PHE A 873 54.25 -2.66 9.27
C PHE A 873 52.80 -3.03 9.56
N GLU A 874 52.06 -3.50 8.55
CA GLU A 874 50.78 -4.15 8.77
C GLU A 874 51.02 -5.47 9.48
N ASP A 875 50.09 -5.83 10.35
CA ASP A 875 50.23 -7.05 11.14
C ASP A 875 50.20 -8.25 10.18
N PHE A 876 51.17 -9.17 10.32
CA PHE A 876 51.24 -10.45 9.58
C PHE A 876 51.61 -10.37 8.09
N GLU A 877 51.94 -9.18 7.59
CA GLU A 877 52.42 -9.02 6.22
C GLU A 877 53.90 -9.40 6.08
N GLN A 878 54.22 -10.12 5.01
CA GLN A 878 55.58 -10.52 4.66
C GLN A 878 55.89 -10.16 3.22
N THR A 879 57.03 -9.50 3.01
CA THR A 879 57.57 -9.24 1.68
C THR A 879 57.83 -10.54 0.92
N GLU A 880 57.89 -10.49 -0.41
CA GLU A 880 58.31 -11.65 -1.21
C GLU A 880 59.65 -12.23 -0.75
N LEU A 881 60.58 -11.38 -0.30
CA LEU A 881 61.86 -11.77 0.27
C LEU A 881 61.73 -12.51 1.61
N GLY A 882 60.79 -12.09 2.47
CA GLY A 882 60.45 -12.78 3.71
C GLY A 882 59.86 -14.16 3.46
N ARG A 883 58.93 -14.26 2.51
CA ARG A 883 58.28 -15.53 2.10
C ARG A 883 59.27 -16.52 1.49
N ARG A 884 60.19 -16.06 0.64
CA ARG A 884 61.24 -16.91 0.01
C ARG A 884 62.29 -17.40 1.00
N ALA A 885 62.51 -16.68 2.10
CA ALA A 885 63.43 -17.08 3.15
C ALA A 885 62.80 -18.07 4.14
N GLU A 886 61.50 -18.39 4.04
CA GLU A 886 60.72 -19.27 4.94
C GLU A 886 60.95 -19.01 6.45
N VAL A 887 61.26 -17.77 6.80
CA VAL A 887 61.63 -17.39 8.17
C VAL A 887 60.91 -16.09 8.54
N GLY A 888 60.38 -16.02 9.76
CA GLY A 888 59.75 -14.83 10.34
C GLY A 888 58.24 -14.92 10.42
N THR A 889 57.64 -14.18 11.35
CA THR A 889 56.23 -14.28 11.77
C THR A 889 55.34 -13.16 11.19
N GLY A 890 55.94 -12.25 10.41
CA GLY A 890 55.29 -10.99 9.98
C GLY A 890 54.97 -10.00 11.11
N LEU A 891 55.16 -10.38 12.37
CA LEU A 891 54.80 -9.56 13.54
C LEU A 891 55.91 -8.63 14.03
N GLY A 892 57.18 -8.94 13.74
CA GLY A 892 58.32 -8.24 14.33
C GLY A 892 58.35 -6.73 14.06
N LEU A 893 57.99 -6.31 12.83
CA LEU A 893 57.94 -4.90 12.44
C LEU A 893 56.69 -4.20 12.97
N SER A 894 55.53 -4.86 12.97
CA SER A 894 54.29 -4.28 13.48
C SER A 894 54.33 -4.11 15.02
N ILE A 895 54.91 -5.07 15.74
CA ILE A 895 55.23 -4.96 17.17
C ILE A 895 56.21 -3.81 17.40
N SER A 896 57.27 -3.69 16.58
CA SER A 896 58.24 -2.60 16.71
C SER A 896 57.57 -1.22 16.54
N ARG A 897 56.67 -1.06 15.56
CA ARG A 897 55.88 0.17 15.39
C ARG A 897 55.02 0.47 16.62
N LYS A 898 54.24 -0.50 17.10
CA LYS A 898 53.36 -0.30 18.27
C LYS A 898 54.15 -0.02 19.55
N LEU A 899 55.33 -0.62 19.74
CA LEU A 899 56.21 -0.33 20.88
C LEU A 899 56.82 1.07 20.80
N VAL A 900 57.28 1.50 19.61
CA VAL A 900 57.80 2.86 19.39
C VAL A 900 56.71 3.91 19.62
N GLU A 901 55.49 3.68 19.11
CA GLU A 901 54.33 4.54 19.36
C GLU A 901 53.98 4.60 20.85
N LEU A 902 54.01 3.46 21.55
CA LEU A 902 53.79 3.40 23.00
C LEU A 902 54.84 4.24 23.77
N MET A 903 56.09 4.26 23.31
CA MET A 903 57.17 5.11 23.84
C MET A 903 57.08 6.58 23.39
N GLY A 904 55.99 6.98 22.72
CA GLY A 904 55.76 8.37 22.28
C GLY A 904 56.50 8.75 20.99
N GLY A 905 56.91 7.74 20.22
CA GLY A 905 57.73 7.83 19.03
C GLY A 905 57.01 7.63 17.70
N ALA A 906 57.80 7.53 16.62
CA ALA A 906 57.37 7.08 15.29
C ALA A 906 58.50 6.29 14.61
N ILE A 907 58.15 5.34 13.74
CA ILE A 907 59.09 4.55 12.93
C ILE A 907 58.73 4.65 11.45
N ASP A 908 59.74 4.88 10.62
CA ASP A 908 59.67 4.98 9.17
C ASP A 908 60.76 4.12 8.52
N VAL A 909 60.64 3.88 7.22
CA VAL A 909 61.58 3.09 6.43
C VAL A 909 61.84 3.77 5.10
N GLU A 910 63.08 3.72 4.64
CA GLU A 910 63.51 4.11 3.30
C GLU A 910 64.26 2.92 2.69
N SER A 911 63.89 2.49 1.50
CA SER A 911 64.60 1.40 0.82
C SER A 911 64.64 1.65 -0.68
N ASP A 912 65.75 1.25 -1.30
CA ASP A 912 65.93 1.28 -2.75
C ASP A 912 66.59 -0.04 -3.20
N PRO A 913 65.84 -0.94 -3.88
CA PRO A 913 66.38 -2.18 -4.41
C PRO A 913 67.53 -1.98 -5.40
N HIS A 914 67.57 -0.86 -6.13
CA HIS A 914 68.65 -0.56 -7.07
C HIS A 914 69.95 -0.18 -6.37
N GLN A 915 69.84 0.51 -5.22
CA GLN A 915 70.98 0.89 -4.39
C GLN A 915 71.36 -0.20 -3.37
N ARG A 916 70.58 -1.30 -3.30
CA ARG A 916 70.76 -2.39 -2.32
C ARG A 916 70.92 -1.83 -0.91
N ARG A 917 69.94 -1.01 -0.51
CA ARG A 917 69.99 -0.25 0.75
C ARG A 917 68.62 -0.18 1.39
N THR A 918 68.55 -0.47 2.68
CA THR A 918 67.36 -0.25 3.52
C THR A 918 67.75 0.49 4.79
N VAL A 919 66.97 1.49 5.19
CA VAL A 919 67.17 2.31 6.37
C VAL A 919 65.88 2.39 7.17
N PHE A 920 65.83 1.71 8.31
CA PHE A 920 64.77 1.90 9.30
C PHE A 920 65.15 3.05 10.23
N ARG A 921 64.26 4.03 10.39
CA ARG A 921 64.46 5.18 11.27
C ARG A 921 63.35 5.25 12.29
N PHE A 922 63.68 5.34 13.57
CA PHE A 922 62.68 5.58 14.60
C PHE A 922 63.14 6.62 15.62
N HIS A 923 62.15 7.30 16.20
CA HIS A 923 62.36 8.31 17.23
C HIS A 923 61.68 7.85 18.51
N ILE A 924 62.33 8.05 19.66
CA ILE A 924 61.70 7.87 20.97
C ILE A 924 61.91 9.10 21.83
N LEU A 925 60.93 9.40 22.67
CA LEU A 925 61.00 10.47 23.64
C LEU A 925 61.65 9.92 24.92
N VAL A 926 62.77 10.50 25.33
CA VAL A 926 63.51 10.07 26.52
C VAL A 926 63.77 11.22 27.47
N GLU A 927 63.92 10.93 28.76
CA GLU A 927 64.41 11.91 29.73
C GLU A 927 65.93 11.72 29.92
N ARG A 928 66.67 12.79 29.66
CA ARG A 928 68.12 12.90 29.82
C ARG A 928 68.49 12.90 31.30
N LEU A 929 69.42 12.03 31.67
CA LEU A 929 70.06 12.05 32.99
C LEU A 929 71.44 12.71 32.86
N ALA A 930 71.67 13.80 33.59
CA ALA A 930 73.02 14.34 33.75
C ALA A 930 73.88 13.31 34.49
N GLN A 931 75.14 13.13 34.08
CA GLN A 931 76.05 12.15 34.68
C GLN A 931 76.03 12.26 36.22
N PRO A 932 75.94 11.15 36.95
CA PRO A 932 75.97 11.21 38.40
C PRO A 932 77.35 11.71 38.87
N GLN A 933 77.37 12.80 39.64
CA GLN A 933 78.48 13.08 40.54
C GLN A 933 78.68 11.86 41.44
N SER A 934 79.94 11.46 41.60
CA SER A 934 80.39 10.37 42.45
C SER A 934 79.71 10.39 43.83
N SER A 935 78.70 9.55 44.03
CA SER A 935 78.29 9.06 45.33
C SER A 935 78.66 7.59 45.39
N LEU A 936 79.58 7.28 46.29
CA LEU A 936 80.09 5.95 46.63
C LEU A 936 78.94 4.99 46.97
N HIS A 937 78.35 4.32 46.00
CA HIS A 937 77.69 3.03 46.16
C HIS A 937 77.66 2.30 44.80
N PRO A 938 78.31 1.13 44.66
CA PRO A 938 78.20 0.33 43.45
C PRO A 938 76.84 -0.38 43.45
N THR A 939 75.99 -0.08 42.47
CA THR A 939 74.88 -0.96 42.08
C THR A 939 75.15 -1.52 40.68
N HIS A 940 76.33 -2.09 40.49
CA HIS A 940 76.40 -3.39 39.83
C HIS A 940 76.03 -4.42 40.91
N PRO A 941 75.15 -5.41 40.66
CA PRO A 941 75.17 -6.60 41.50
C PRO A 941 76.61 -7.12 41.47
N PRO A 942 77.21 -7.47 42.62
CA PRO A 942 78.58 -7.98 42.62
C PRO A 942 78.62 -9.16 41.64
N ARG A 943 79.59 -9.16 40.73
CA ARG A 943 79.89 -10.39 39.99
C ARG A 943 80.12 -11.45 41.06
N LEU A 944 79.27 -12.47 41.07
CA LEU A 944 79.42 -13.62 41.95
C LEU A 944 80.78 -14.22 41.61
N THR A 945 81.71 -14.17 42.56
CA THR A 945 83.04 -14.78 42.44
C THR A 945 83.10 -16.05 43.28
N VAL A 946 84.06 -16.91 42.99
CA VAL A 946 84.34 -18.12 43.79
C VAL A 946 84.51 -17.79 45.28
N ASP A 947 85.18 -16.67 45.60
CA ASP A 947 85.36 -16.20 46.99
C ASP A 947 84.05 -15.77 47.65
N SER A 948 83.05 -15.34 46.87
CA SER A 948 81.74 -14.92 47.40
C SER A 948 80.94 -16.10 47.96
N LEU A 949 81.19 -17.32 47.47
CA LEU A 949 80.56 -18.56 47.95
C LEU A 949 81.18 -19.10 49.24
N SER A 950 82.39 -18.65 49.60
CA SER A 950 83.12 -19.11 50.79
C SER A 950 82.42 -18.84 52.13
N VAL A 951 81.45 -17.92 52.13
CA VAL A 951 80.70 -17.50 53.32
C VAL A 951 79.75 -18.59 53.83
N MET A 952 79.27 -19.48 52.95
CA MET A 952 78.23 -20.47 53.29
C MET A 952 78.78 -21.87 53.66
N GLY A 953 80.09 -22.10 53.49
CA GLY A 953 80.74 -23.39 53.72
C GLY A 953 80.57 -24.39 52.57
N SER A 954 81.46 -25.40 52.51
CA SER A 954 81.53 -26.36 51.39
C SER A 954 80.28 -27.21 51.21
N ASP A 955 79.67 -27.68 52.31
CA ASP A 955 78.44 -28.48 52.28
C ASP A 955 77.28 -27.72 51.63
N TRP A 956 77.14 -26.44 51.93
CA TRP A 956 76.07 -25.63 51.35
C TRP A 956 76.31 -25.38 49.85
N VAL A 957 77.57 -25.15 49.47
CA VAL A 957 77.96 -24.95 48.06
C VAL A 957 77.78 -26.25 47.24
N GLU A 958 78.02 -27.42 47.84
CA GLU A 958 77.76 -28.72 47.18
C GLU A 958 76.27 -28.96 46.95
N ARG A 959 75.40 -28.62 47.93
CA ARG A 959 73.94 -28.67 47.72
C ARG A 959 73.48 -27.66 46.67
N LEU A 960 74.08 -26.46 46.62
CA LEU A 960 73.78 -25.48 45.58
C LEU A 960 74.23 -25.97 44.20
N GLU A 961 75.39 -26.61 44.09
CA GLU A 961 75.86 -27.24 42.85
C GLU A 961 74.89 -28.32 42.40
N GLN A 962 74.48 -29.23 43.29
CA GLN A 962 73.51 -30.27 42.97
C GLN A 962 72.16 -29.70 42.54
N ALA A 963 71.62 -28.72 43.26
CA ALA A 963 70.35 -28.07 42.91
C ALA A 963 70.44 -27.34 41.55
N THR A 964 71.58 -26.72 41.26
CA THR A 964 71.82 -26.02 39.99
C THR A 964 72.00 -27.00 38.83
N THR A 965 72.73 -28.10 39.04
CA THR A 965 72.95 -29.17 38.04
C THR A 965 71.66 -29.93 37.74
N LEU A 966 70.80 -30.12 38.74
CA LEU A 966 69.46 -30.71 38.58
C LEU A 966 68.42 -29.70 38.07
N LEU A 967 68.79 -28.43 37.88
CA LEU A 967 67.91 -27.33 37.46
C LEU A 967 66.68 -27.16 38.38
N ASP A 968 66.83 -27.48 39.66
CA ASP A 968 65.76 -27.45 40.66
C ASP A 968 65.67 -26.04 41.27
N GLN A 969 64.88 -25.19 40.63
CA GLN A 969 64.68 -23.81 41.06
C GLN A 969 64.10 -23.72 42.47
N GLU A 970 63.18 -24.62 42.86
CA GLU A 970 62.56 -24.58 44.19
C GLU A 970 63.60 -24.90 45.28
N ALA A 971 64.46 -25.90 45.05
CA ALA A 971 65.59 -26.19 45.92
C ALA A 971 66.59 -25.02 46.02
N ILE A 972 66.87 -24.31 44.91
CA ILE A 972 67.74 -23.12 44.93
C ILE A 972 67.14 -22.03 45.82
N PHE A 973 65.85 -21.73 45.71
CA PHE A 973 65.21 -20.71 46.55
C PHE A 973 65.11 -21.11 48.03
N GLN A 974 64.96 -22.41 48.33
CA GLN A 974 65.05 -22.91 49.72
C GLN A 974 66.46 -22.71 50.31
N LEU A 975 67.51 -22.98 49.53
CA LEU A 975 68.91 -22.74 49.94
C LEU A 975 69.18 -21.26 50.21
N LEU A 976 68.53 -20.36 49.47
CA LEU A 976 68.66 -18.91 49.64
C LEU A 976 68.08 -18.39 50.96
N ASP A 977 67.16 -19.12 51.58
CA ASP A 977 66.65 -18.81 52.92
C ASP A 977 67.67 -19.04 54.03
N GLU A 978 68.69 -19.85 53.78
CA GLU A 978 69.76 -20.12 54.74
C GLU A 978 70.87 -19.05 54.72
N VAL A 979 70.88 -18.15 53.72
CA VAL A 979 71.91 -17.09 53.61
C VAL A 979 71.76 -16.05 54.73
N PRO A 980 72.80 -15.81 55.56
CA PRO A 980 72.70 -14.87 56.67
C PRO A 980 72.43 -13.43 56.22
N LYS A 981 71.63 -12.69 57.01
CA LYS A 981 71.19 -11.32 56.72
C LYS A 981 72.29 -10.31 56.28
N PRO A 982 73.54 -10.34 56.81
CA PRO A 982 74.61 -9.45 56.34
C PRO A 982 75.02 -9.67 54.89
N TYR A 983 74.68 -10.83 54.30
CA TYR A 983 75.07 -11.25 52.95
C TYR A 983 73.88 -11.30 51.99
N GLN A 984 72.86 -10.45 52.19
CA GLN A 984 71.73 -10.33 51.26
C GLN A 984 72.15 -10.07 49.81
N GLY A 985 73.27 -9.37 49.57
CA GLY A 985 73.80 -9.18 48.23
C GLY A 985 74.21 -10.48 47.51
N LEU A 986 74.64 -11.51 48.25
CA LEU A 986 74.89 -12.85 47.69
C LEU A 986 73.57 -13.54 47.34
N ARG A 987 72.59 -13.44 48.24
CA ARG A 987 71.25 -14.01 48.04
C ARG A 987 70.58 -13.41 46.80
N ASP A 988 70.59 -12.09 46.66
CA ASP A 988 69.95 -11.39 45.55
C ASP A 988 70.63 -11.71 44.22
N ALA A 989 71.96 -11.87 44.21
CA ALA A 989 72.71 -12.21 43.02
C ALA A 989 72.46 -13.66 42.56
N ILE A 990 72.38 -14.64 43.49
CA ILE A 990 72.00 -16.02 43.15
C ILE A 990 70.53 -16.10 42.71
N ALA A 991 69.63 -15.38 43.39
CA ALA A 991 68.21 -15.29 43.02
C ALA A 991 68.03 -14.69 41.62
N GLN A 992 68.81 -13.68 41.27
CA GLN A 992 68.78 -13.05 39.95
C GLN A 992 69.25 -14.02 38.86
N ILE A 993 70.32 -14.79 39.11
CA ILE A 993 70.79 -15.82 38.17
C ILE A 993 69.72 -16.91 37.98
N ALA A 994 69.09 -17.37 39.07
CA ALA A 994 68.02 -18.36 39.01
C ALA A 994 66.77 -17.84 38.26
N HIS A 995 66.36 -16.58 38.50
CA HIS A 995 65.24 -15.96 37.77
C HIS A 995 65.54 -15.74 36.28
N GLN A 996 66.80 -15.62 35.90
CA GLN A 996 67.26 -15.45 34.51
C GLN A 996 67.58 -16.79 33.84
N PHE A 997 67.37 -17.93 34.52
CA PHE A 997 67.71 -19.28 34.04
C PHE A 997 69.19 -19.45 33.63
N ALA A 998 70.08 -18.59 34.15
CA ALA A 998 71.50 -18.56 33.80
C ALA A 998 72.35 -19.53 34.66
N TYR A 999 71.90 -20.78 34.78
CA TYR A 999 72.46 -21.77 35.70
C TYR A 999 73.91 -22.17 35.40
N GLU A 1000 74.36 -22.05 34.15
CA GLU A 1000 75.75 -22.32 33.73
C GLU A 1000 76.76 -21.53 34.57
N THR A 1001 76.47 -20.25 34.85
CA THR A 1001 77.35 -19.39 35.66
C THR A 1001 77.45 -19.85 37.11
N LEU A 1002 76.36 -20.37 37.68
CA LEU A 1002 76.36 -20.93 39.03
C LEU A 1002 77.17 -22.23 39.08
N ILE A 1003 76.99 -23.12 38.10
CA ILE A 1003 77.73 -24.39 38.01
C ILE A 1003 79.24 -24.14 37.91
N GLU A 1004 79.68 -23.23 37.03
CA GLU A 1004 81.09 -22.89 36.89
C GLU A 1004 81.71 -22.37 38.19
N LEU A 1005 80.98 -21.54 38.93
CA LEU A 1005 81.45 -20.94 40.18
C LEU A 1005 81.46 -21.94 41.35
N THR A 1006 80.44 -22.78 41.47
CA THR A 1006 80.38 -23.82 42.52
C THR A 1006 81.41 -24.92 42.28
N GLN A 1007 81.62 -25.33 41.03
CA GLN A 1007 82.66 -26.31 40.67
C GLN A 1007 84.07 -25.76 40.87
N ALA A 1008 84.33 -24.49 40.50
CA ALA A 1008 85.61 -23.85 40.76
C ALA A 1008 85.88 -23.68 42.27
N TYR A 1009 84.84 -23.44 43.08
CA TYR A 1009 84.95 -23.40 44.54
C TYR A 1009 85.31 -24.76 45.13
N LEU A 1010 84.60 -25.82 44.73
CA LEU A 1010 84.83 -27.18 45.21
C LEU A 1010 86.21 -27.70 44.78
N ALA A 1011 86.66 -27.40 43.55
CA ALA A 1011 88.01 -27.73 43.09
C ALA A 1011 89.10 -27.05 43.95
N ASN A 1012 88.94 -25.76 44.27
CA ASN A 1012 89.88 -25.04 45.16
C ASN A 1012 89.89 -25.54 46.60
N CYS A 1013 88.81 -26.20 47.06
CA CYS A 1013 88.77 -26.83 48.39
C CYS A 1013 89.53 -28.16 48.42
N ILE A 1014 89.53 -28.92 47.32
CA ILE A 1014 90.26 -30.19 47.19
C ILE A 1014 91.78 -29.95 47.18
N ASP A 1015 92.25 -28.91 46.50
CA ASP A 1015 93.69 -28.54 46.44
C ASP A 1015 94.25 -27.96 47.75
N ARG A 1016 93.40 -27.60 48.73
CA ARG A 1016 93.83 -27.15 50.08
C ARG A 1016 93.89 -28.27 51.12
N ILE A 1017 93.42 -29.47 50.78
CA ILE A 1017 93.42 -30.66 51.64
C ILE A 1017 94.52 -31.66 51.21
N ALA A 1018 95.06 -31.52 49.99
CA ALA A 1018 96.29 -32.16 49.52
C ALA A 1018 97.54 -31.34 49.89
#